data_AF-A0A951JHF7-F1
#
_entry.id   AF-A0A951JHF7-F1
#
_cell.length_a   1.000
_cell.length_b   1.000
_cell.length_c   1.000
_cell.angle_alpha   90.00
_cell.angle_beta   90.00
_cell.angle_gamma   90.00
#
_symmetry.space_group_name_H-M   'P 1'
#
loop_
_entity.id
_entity.type
_entity.pdbx_description
1 polymer ?
#
loop_
_entity_poly.entity_id
_entity_poly.type
_entity_poly.pdbx_seq_one_letter_code
_entity_poly.pdbx_strand_id
1 'polypeptide(L)'
;MRDPSGGWPTRLVITLAGVLVPREQRARWRREWEAESAAARERGRGSLPFALGALPDAWALRRIVRKAAAARSRTKRRSAMMSETAGVGAALRDGLREVRRALRSLARVPGFTAASVLALAVGIGATATLVTLVDAILLRPLPYPAAERVVRVHHTFKDNGGANPLARFAFAFIAEESRSFEAIGAYWSPGRYTLAGDDVAERVQGARATPGLLSVLGARPLAGRMFGEADAAEEEASGVLLSHRLWQRRYGGDREVVGRTIVVDGRPREVLGVVAPGADLPLDKVDLWVPYAVPPGIPADDAFRLHVLARLRPAVDLATAEAEMQALTARFPELGPFYRTYLDDFGLRTEVRSVREEVVGPVERPLWILMGAVLIVLIMAAANVATLFLVRAEGRRQEVAIRAALGARPAGLIGHFLSESLVVAAAAGAAGLLAAAGAVRLFRSLAPPGVPRLDEIAIRWPTGAVVLALSGVIALVLGVYPFLRFGQGGFATLRGRAAGESLGQRTIGGGLVIAQVALALVLLSGSVLLLRTFQALRAVDPGFEPAGVLVADFSLPAPFYPDAERVRQFQQRLLEEVRGLPGVQGAALGPSPLGHGGCNGMYVQGMVLPEGQFPPCIPVVFVSPGYWEILGIRRVAGRTFEEADLHPSS
;
A
#
# COMPACT_ATOMS: atom_id res chain seq x y z
N MET A 1 26.97 74.83 -43.20
CA MET A 1 26.39 73.64 -43.86
C MET A 1 26.76 72.42 -43.02
N ARG A 2 25.73 71.75 -42.48
CA ARG A 2 25.68 70.39 -41.90
C ARG A 2 26.45 69.37 -42.77
N ASP A 3 27.02 68.25 -42.32
CA ASP A 3 27.20 67.58 -41.02
C ASP A 3 28.22 66.42 -41.25
N PRO A 4 28.92 65.88 -40.24
CA PRO A 4 30.02 64.95 -40.29
C PRO A 4 29.57 63.49 -40.24
N SER A 5 30.28 62.59 -40.92
CA SER A 5 30.27 61.16 -40.58
C SER A 5 31.41 60.44 -41.31
N GLY A 6 32.16 59.59 -40.60
CA GLY A 6 33.13 58.72 -41.26
C GLY A 6 34.15 57.99 -40.37
N GLY A 7 34.31 58.36 -39.10
CA GLY A 7 35.27 57.70 -38.19
C GLY A 7 34.65 56.90 -37.05
N TRP A 8 33.40 57.19 -36.69
CA TRP A 8 32.72 56.61 -35.52
C TRP A 8 32.24 55.14 -35.68
N PRO A 9 31.69 54.69 -36.83
CA PRO A 9 31.12 53.33 -36.89
C PRO A 9 32.20 52.24 -36.82
N THR A 10 33.37 52.46 -37.44
CA THR A 10 34.45 51.45 -37.48
C THR A 10 35.08 51.23 -36.10
N ARG A 11 35.29 52.30 -35.33
CA ARG A 11 35.80 52.19 -33.95
C ARG A 11 34.78 51.55 -33.02
N LEU A 12 33.48 51.81 -33.21
CA LEU A 12 32.42 51.18 -32.43
C LEU A 12 32.31 49.68 -32.73
N VAL A 13 32.38 49.28 -34.00
CA VAL A 13 32.36 47.87 -34.42
C VAL A 13 33.60 47.12 -33.93
N ILE A 14 34.78 47.73 -33.99
CA ILE A 14 35.98 47.17 -33.38
C ILE A 14 35.75 47.05 -31.85
N THR A 15 35.27 48.08 -31.18
CA THR A 15 35.02 48.01 -29.73
C THR A 15 34.04 46.89 -29.33
N LEU A 16 32.97 46.69 -30.11
CA LEU A 16 31.95 45.67 -29.84
C LEU A 16 32.43 44.26 -30.18
N ALA A 17 33.12 44.07 -31.31
CA ALA A 17 33.71 42.77 -31.66
C ALA A 17 34.81 42.34 -30.67
N GLY A 18 35.52 43.31 -30.07
CA GLY A 18 36.51 43.08 -29.03
C GLY A 18 35.94 42.51 -27.72
N VAL A 19 34.63 42.57 -27.49
CA VAL A 19 33.98 41.95 -26.32
C VAL A 19 34.05 40.42 -26.39
N LEU A 20 34.08 39.86 -27.61
CA LEU A 20 34.23 38.43 -27.88
C LEU A 20 35.67 37.94 -27.70
N VAL A 21 36.63 38.85 -27.60
CA VAL A 21 38.05 38.55 -27.40
C VAL A 21 38.34 38.45 -25.88
N PRO A 22 39.11 37.44 -25.41
CA PRO A 22 39.49 37.32 -24.00
C PRO A 22 40.14 38.61 -23.47
N ARG A 23 39.81 39.02 -22.24
CA ARG A 23 40.16 40.34 -21.67
C ARG A 23 41.64 40.69 -21.81
N GLU A 24 42.51 39.70 -21.67
CA GLU A 24 43.97 39.84 -21.72
C GLU A 24 44.51 40.22 -23.11
N GLN A 25 43.76 39.93 -24.19
CA GLN A 25 44.20 40.15 -25.57
C GLN A 25 43.49 41.32 -26.27
N ARG A 26 42.47 41.91 -25.64
CA ARG A 26 41.67 43.00 -26.24
C ARG A 26 42.50 44.23 -26.59
N ALA A 27 43.49 44.57 -25.77
CA ALA A 27 44.34 45.73 -26.00
C ALA A 27 45.28 45.56 -27.20
N ARG A 28 45.72 44.33 -27.49
CA ARG A 28 46.50 44.03 -28.69
C ARG A 28 45.61 44.00 -29.93
N TRP A 29 44.48 43.30 -29.84
CA TRP A 29 43.50 43.18 -30.90
C TRP A 29 42.96 44.55 -31.36
N ARG A 30 42.60 45.45 -30.43
CA ARG A 30 42.13 46.78 -30.75
C ARG A 30 43.19 47.59 -31.52
N ARG A 31 44.46 47.52 -31.09
CA ARG A 31 45.57 48.24 -31.74
C ARG A 31 45.82 47.75 -33.17
N GLU A 32 45.79 46.44 -33.38
CA GLU A 32 46.03 45.81 -34.68
C GLU A 32 44.93 46.20 -35.69
N TRP A 33 43.67 46.14 -35.27
CA TRP A 33 42.52 46.47 -36.13
C TRP A 33 42.32 47.99 -36.32
N GLU A 34 42.67 48.81 -35.34
CA GLU A 34 42.67 50.26 -35.52
C GLU A 34 43.76 50.68 -36.52
N ALA A 35 44.95 50.08 -36.48
CA ALA A 35 46.03 50.32 -37.45
C ALA A 35 45.67 49.84 -38.85
N GLU A 36 45.07 48.65 -39.00
CA GLU A 36 44.63 48.12 -40.28
C GLU A 36 43.49 48.95 -40.90
N SER A 37 42.57 49.46 -40.06
CA SER A 37 41.51 50.37 -40.49
C SER A 37 42.00 51.76 -40.91
N ALA A 38 43.14 52.20 -40.39
CA ALA A 38 43.80 53.44 -40.78
C ALA A 38 44.54 53.25 -42.11
N ALA A 39 45.29 52.15 -42.25
CA ALA A 39 45.99 51.80 -43.50
C ALA A 39 45.04 51.51 -44.67
N ALA A 40 43.80 51.08 -44.40
CA ALA A 40 42.76 50.92 -45.42
C ALA A 40 42.16 52.26 -45.88
N ARG A 41 42.12 53.26 -45.01
CA ARG A 41 41.65 54.62 -45.34
C ARG A 41 42.65 55.39 -46.19
N GLU A 42 43.95 55.25 -45.92
CA GLU A 42 45.01 55.84 -46.75
C GLU A 42 45.06 55.25 -48.18
N ARG A 43 44.59 54.02 -48.36
CA ARG A 43 44.42 53.38 -49.68
C ARG A 43 43.13 53.75 -50.41
N GLY A 44 42.38 54.74 -49.93
CA GLY A 44 41.25 55.34 -50.65
C GLY A 44 40.01 54.44 -50.83
N ARG A 45 39.89 53.33 -50.10
CA ARG A 45 38.68 52.49 -50.12
C ARG A 45 37.73 52.89 -49.00
N GLY A 46 36.78 53.78 -49.32
CA GLY A 46 35.64 54.10 -48.45
C GLY A 46 34.75 52.88 -48.22
N SER A 47 34.16 52.82 -47.02
CA SER A 47 33.06 51.94 -46.55
C SER A 47 32.83 50.62 -47.30
N LEU A 48 33.01 49.51 -46.57
CA LEU A 48 32.57 48.15 -46.91
C LEU A 48 31.42 48.07 -47.92
N PRO A 49 31.58 47.25 -48.97
CA PRO A 49 30.58 46.26 -49.26
C PRO A 49 31.21 44.86 -49.26
N PHE A 50 30.52 43.96 -48.56
CA PHE A 50 30.70 42.53 -48.62
C PHE A 50 30.33 42.08 -50.05
N ALA A 51 31.31 41.68 -50.86
CA ALA A 51 31.08 40.95 -52.10
C ALA A 51 32.27 40.05 -52.41
N LEU A 52 31.95 38.79 -52.66
CA LEU A 52 32.84 37.67 -52.96
C LEU A 52 33.82 37.97 -54.10
N GLY A 53 35.09 37.58 -53.93
CA GLY A 53 36.01 37.39 -55.06
C GLY A 53 37.42 37.93 -54.87
N ALA A 54 38.21 37.29 -54.00
CA ALA A 54 39.68 37.22 -54.13
C ALA A 54 40.23 36.25 -53.07
N LEU A 55 40.23 34.95 -53.40
CA LEU A 55 40.96 33.93 -52.66
C LEU A 55 42.41 33.87 -53.20
N PRO A 56 43.44 34.00 -52.37
CA PRO A 56 44.71 33.33 -52.60
C PRO A 56 44.65 31.94 -51.96
N ASP A 57 44.75 30.93 -52.83
CA ASP A 57 45.16 29.55 -52.63
C ASP A 57 44.76 28.81 -51.34
N ALA A 58 43.80 27.91 -51.53
CA ALA A 58 43.29 26.92 -50.58
C ALA A 58 44.36 25.94 -50.00
N TRP A 59 45.62 26.07 -50.40
CA TRP A 59 46.74 25.26 -49.91
C TRP A 59 47.40 25.84 -48.65
N ALA A 60 47.47 27.17 -48.50
CA ALA A 60 48.10 27.81 -47.34
C ALA A 60 47.22 27.75 -46.07
N LEU A 61 45.91 27.92 -46.23
CA LEU A 61 44.92 27.82 -45.15
C LEU A 61 44.78 26.39 -44.60
N ARG A 62 44.87 25.35 -45.44
CA ARG A 62 44.83 23.94 -44.99
C ARG A 62 46.00 23.56 -44.09
N ARG A 63 47.18 24.16 -44.28
CA ARG A 63 48.39 23.86 -43.47
C ARG A 63 48.37 24.57 -42.11
N ILE A 64 47.78 25.76 -42.05
CA ILE A 64 47.61 26.53 -40.80
C ILE A 64 46.43 25.97 -39.98
N VAL A 65 45.33 25.56 -40.62
CA VAL A 65 44.19 24.92 -39.94
C VAL A 65 44.57 23.54 -39.39
N ARG A 66 45.40 22.74 -40.08
CA ARG A 66 45.90 21.45 -39.53
C ARG A 66 46.88 21.62 -38.37
N LYS A 67 47.79 22.60 -38.41
CA LYS A 67 48.70 22.88 -37.27
C LYS A 67 47.97 23.51 -36.08
N ALA A 68 46.96 24.36 -36.32
CA ALA A 68 46.11 24.92 -35.28
C ALA A 68 45.14 23.86 -34.69
N ALA A 69 44.61 22.93 -35.49
CA ALA A 69 43.78 21.83 -35.00
C ALA A 69 44.56 20.79 -34.19
N ALA A 70 45.83 20.54 -34.52
CA ALA A 70 46.72 19.66 -33.75
C ALA A 70 47.22 20.32 -32.43
N ALA A 71 47.41 21.64 -32.40
CA ALA A 71 47.78 22.38 -31.19
C ALA A 71 46.57 22.65 -30.26
N ARG A 72 45.35 22.77 -30.80
CA ARG A 72 44.13 23.05 -30.02
C ARG A 72 43.45 21.78 -29.48
N SER A 73 43.73 20.60 -30.05
CA SER A 73 43.17 19.32 -29.57
C SER A 73 43.99 18.67 -28.44
N ARG A 74 45.27 19.01 -28.26
CA ARG A 74 46.09 18.50 -27.13
C ARG A 74 45.97 19.35 -25.86
N THR A 75 45.75 20.65 -25.96
CA THR A 75 45.70 21.54 -24.77
C THR A 75 44.26 21.77 -24.26
N LYS A 76 43.24 21.66 -25.14
CA LYS A 76 41.84 21.91 -24.75
C LYS A 76 41.08 20.65 -24.27
N ARG A 77 41.54 19.43 -24.63
CA ARG A 77 41.01 18.17 -24.06
C ARG A 77 41.59 17.82 -22.69
N ARG A 78 42.77 18.33 -22.34
CA ARG A 78 43.36 18.12 -21.02
C ARG A 78 42.88 19.13 -19.98
N SER A 79 42.62 20.40 -20.36
CA SER A 79 42.10 21.41 -19.43
C SER A 79 40.59 21.38 -19.23
N ALA A 80 39.78 21.05 -20.25
CA ALA A 80 38.32 20.94 -20.10
C ALA A 80 37.93 19.67 -19.31
N MET A 81 38.62 18.55 -19.53
CA MET A 81 38.37 17.30 -18.78
C MET A 81 38.95 17.33 -17.36
N MET A 82 39.98 18.16 -17.10
CA MET A 82 40.50 18.39 -15.74
C MET A 82 39.75 19.50 -14.97
N SER A 83 39.12 20.50 -15.63
CA SER A 83 38.35 21.53 -14.90
C SER A 83 36.93 21.10 -14.55
N GLU A 84 36.28 20.22 -15.34
CA GLU A 84 34.99 19.62 -14.97
C GLU A 84 35.14 18.61 -13.82
N THR A 85 36.20 17.78 -13.86
CA THR A 85 36.49 16.85 -12.75
C THR A 85 37.03 17.55 -11.49
N ALA A 86 37.79 18.63 -11.63
CA ALA A 86 38.22 19.46 -10.50
C ALA A 86 37.10 20.32 -9.91
N GLY A 87 36.14 20.79 -10.71
CA GLY A 87 34.97 21.57 -10.27
C GLY A 87 33.97 20.74 -9.47
N VAL A 88 33.67 19.51 -9.93
CA VAL A 88 32.84 18.56 -9.18
C VAL A 88 33.54 18.11 -7.90
N GLY A 89 34.84 17.81 -7.96
CA GLY A 89 35.64 17.47 -6.78
C GLY A 89 35.78 18.61 -5.77
N ALA A 90 35.87 19.86 -6.22
CA ALA A 90 35.88 21.04 -5.34
C ALA A 90 34.51 21.29 -4.71
N ALA A 91 33.43 21.21 -5.49
CA ALA A 91 32.06 21.35 -4.99
C ALA A 91 31.70 20.25 -3.98
N LEU A 92 32.13 19.00 -4.21
CA LEU A 92 31.97 17.90 -3.25
C LEU A 92 32.76 18.14 -1.96
N ARG A 93 34.00 18.62 -2.05
CA ARG A 93 34.81 18.97 -0.87
C ARG A 93 34.22 20.15 -0.09
N ASP A 94 33.64 21.13 -0.78
CA ASP A 94 32.96 22.27 -0.16
C ASP A 94 31.66 21.82 0.53
N GLY A 95 30.86 20.97 -0.12
CA GLY A 95 29.67 20.36 0.48
C GLY A 95 29.99 19.51 1.71
N LEU A 96 31.03 18.66 1.65
CA LEU A 96 31.50 17.87 2.79
C LEU A 96 31.98 18.75 3.95
N ARG A 97 32.64 19.88 3.65
CA ARG A 97 33.06 20.85 4.67
C ARG A 97 31.86 21.50 5.34
N GLU A 98 30.84 21.88 4.57
CA GLU A 98 29.60 22.45 5.12
C GLU A 98 28.82 21.43 5.96
N VAL A 99 28.68 20.18 5.50
CA VAL A 99 28.04 19.11 6.29
C VAL A 99 28.79 18.85 7.60
N ARG A 100 30.13 18.82 7.58
CA ARG A 100 30.93 18.65 8.80
C ARG A 100 30.78 19.83 9.76
N ARG A 101 30.66 21.05 9.23
CA ARG A 101 30.39 22.27 10.02
C ARG A 101 28.98 22.20 10.63
N ALA A 102 27.98 21.81 9.86
CA ALA A 102 26.61 21.61 10.30
C ALA A 102 26.53 20.58 11.44
N LEU A 103 27.18 19.42 11.29
CA LEU A 103 27.23 18.38 12.33
C LEU A 103 27.83 18.90 13.64
N ARG A 104 28.97 19.62 13.60
CA ARG A 104 29.55 20.22 14.81
C ARG A 104 28.66 21.30 15.42
N SER A 105 28.00 22.09 14.57
CA SER A 105 27.08 23.13 14.99
C SER A 105 25.85 22.56 15.69
N LEU A 106 25.29 21.46 15.18
CA LEU A 106 24.16 20.75 15.77
C LEU A 106 24.55 20.03 17.07
N ALA A 107 25.73 19.41 17.12
CA ALA A 107 26.23 18.73 18.33
C ALA A 107 26.41 19.67 19.54
N ARG A 108 26.60 20.99 19.30
CA ARG A 108 26.70 22.00 20.37
C ARG A 108 25.35 22.41 20.96
N VAL A 109 24.24 22.01 20.36
CA VAL A 109 22.88 22.39 20.77
C VAL A 109 21.98 21.16 20.73
N PRO A 110 22.28 20.15 21.56
CA PRO A 110 21.67 18.82 21.46
C PRO A 110 20.16 18.84 21.73
N GLY A 111 19.66 19.72 22.62
CA GLY A 111 18.23 19.83 22.90
C GLY A 111 17.41 20.26 21.67
N PHE A 112 17.89 21.28 20.95
CA PHE A 112 17.27 21.70 19.68
C PHE A 112 17.31 20.59 18.64
N THR A 113 18.47 19.94 18.47
CA THR A 113 18.65 18.91 17.46
C THR A 113 17.78 17.69 17.75
N ALA A 114 17.76 17.22 19.00
CA ALA A 114 16.92 16.10 19.41
C ALA A 114 15.43 16.41 19.24
N ALA A 115 14.95 17.58 19.71
CA ALA A 115 13.57 17.98 19.53
C ALA A 115 13.17 18.07 18.05
N SER A 116 14.02 18.66 17.21
CA SER A 116 13.75 18.80 15.77
C SER A 116 13.73 17.44 15.06
N VAL A 117 14.69 16.57 15.35
CA VAL A 117 14.78 15.24 14.75
C VAL A 117 13.59 14.38 15.20
N LEU A 118 13.25 14.36 16.48
CA LEU A 118 12.13 13.58 17.01
C LEU A 118 10.79 14.03 16.44
N ALA A 119 10.52 15.35 16.43
CA ALA A 119 9.26 15.88 15.89
C ALA A 119 9.07 15.50 14.42
N LEU A 120 10.11 15.67 13.60
CA LEU A 120 10.06 15.30 12.18
C LEU A 120 10.05 13.79 11.99
N ALA A 121 10.78 13.01 12.79
CA ALA A 121 10.82 11.56 12.67
C ALA A 121 9.46 10.92 12.93
N VAL A 122 8.67 11.43 13.88
CA VAL A 122 7.30 10.95 14.13
C VAL A 122 6.41 11.21 12.91
N GLY A 123 6.42 12.42 12.38
CA GLY A 123 5.63 12.77 11.18
C GLY A 123 6.05 11.95 9.95
N ILE A 124 7.35 11.91 9.64
CA ILE A 124 7.91 11.19 8.49
C ILE A 124 7.67 9.68 8.66
N GLY A 125 7.87 9.14 9.86
CA GLY A 125 7.65 7.72 10.15
C GLY A 125 6.20 7.30 9.97
N ALA A 126 5.26 8.08 10.50
CA ALA A 126 3.83 7.84 10.29
C ALA A 126 3.47 7.92 8.79
N THR A 127 3.97 8.91 8.06
CA THR A 127 3.75 9.01 6.60
C THR A 127 4.34 7.80 5.88
N ALA A 128 5.55 7.37 6.23
CA ALA A 128 6.21 6.22 5.63
C ALA A 128 5.45 4.90 5.88
N THR A 129 4.89 4.73 7.08
CA THR A 129 4.02 3.59 7.41
C THR A 129 2.79 3.60 6.52
N LEU A 130 2.06 4.71 6.42
CA LEU A 130 0.86 4.78 5.58
C LEU A 130 1.16 4.64 4.09
N VAL A 131 2.27 5.20 3.60
CA VAL A 131 2.72 5.00 2.22
C VAL A 131 3.00 3.53 1.96
N THR A 132 3.58 2.81 2.92
CA THR A 132 3.80 1.36 2.81
C THR A 132 2.47 0.60 2.78
N LEU A 133 1.50 0.97 3.61
CA LEU A 133 0.16 0.35 3.62
C LEU A 133 -0.59 0.64 2.30
N VAL A 134 -0.60 1.89 1.85
CA VAL A 134 -1.26 2.31 0.61
C VAL A 134 -0.61 1.64 -0.61
N ASP A 135 0.72 1.58 -0.67
CA ASP A 135 1.43 0.85 -1.73
C ASP A 135 1.03 -0.63 -1.73
N ALA A 136 1.10 -1.29 -0.57
CA ALA A 136 0.83 -2.71 -0.45
C ALA A 136 -0.64 -3.08 -0.70
N ILE A 137 -1.60 -2.24 -0.30
CA ILE A 137 -3.03 -2.58 -0.33
C ILE A 137 -3.72 -1.97 -1.56
N LEU A 138 -3.50 -0.68 -1.85
CA LEU A 138 -4.27 0.07 -2.86
C LEU A 138 -3.62 0.08 -4.25
N LEU A 139 -2.29 0.22 -4.29
CA LEU A 139 -1.56 0.51 -5.54
C LEU A 139 -1.01 -0.73 -6.22
N ARG A 140 -0.52 -1.72 -5.46
CA ARG A 140 0.02 -2.93 -6.07
C ARG A 140 -1.11 -3.74 -6.72
N PRO A 141 -0.95 -4.17 -7.99
CA PRO A 141 -1.91 -5.05 -8.62
C PRO A 141 -2.04 -6.36 -7.84
N LEU A 142 -3.20 -7.00 -7.97
CA LEU A 142 -3.38 -8.37 -7.50
C LEU A 142 -2.43 -9.28 -8.29
N PRO A 143 -1.96 -10.39 -7.70
CA PRO A 143 -0.96 -11.27 -8.33
C PRO A 143 -1.52 -12.07 -9.52
N TYR A 144 -2.83 -11.95 -9.81
CA TYR A 144 -3.49 -12.65 -10.90
C TYR A 144 -3.09 -12.06 -12.26
N PRO A 145 -2.85 -12.89 -13.30
CA PRO A 145 -2.69 -12.42 -14.66
C PRO A 145 -3.94 -11.62 -15.08
N ALA A 146 -3.77 -10.43 -15.68
CA ALA A 146 -4.90 -9.56 -16.09
C ALA A 146 -5.95 -9.36 -14.98
N ALA A 147 -5.49 -9.05 -13.76
CA ALA A 147 -6.31 -8.93 -12.55
C ALA A 147 -7.51 -7.98 -12.68
N GLU A 148 -7.42 -6.97 -13.54
CA GLU A 148 -8.49 -6.03 -13.86
C GLU A 148 -9.74 -6.71 -14.46
N ARG A 149 -9.57 -7.89 -15.06
CA ARG A 149 -10.65 -8.69 -15.63
C ARG A 149 -11.20 -9.74 -14.67
N VAL A 150 -10.63 -9.89 -13.48
CA VAL A 150 -11.08 -10.88 -12.49
C VAL A 150 -12.20 -10.28 -11.66
N VAL A 151 -13.34 -10.97 -11.66
CA VAL A 151 -14.57 -10.55 -11.01
C VAL A 151 -15.09 -11.62 -10.06
N ARG A 152 -15.78 -11.20 -9.01
CA ARG A 152 -16.56 -12.06 -8.14
C ARG A 152 -18.00 -12.05 -8.61
N VAL A 153 -18.57 -13.25 -8.77
CA VAL A 153 -20.00 -13.46 -9.03
C VAL A 153 -20.64 -13.86 -7.70
N HIS A 154 -21.68 -13.15 -7.28
CA HIS A 154 -22.32 -13.36 -5.98
C HIS A 154 -23.81 -13.05 -6.02
N HIS A 155 -24.56 -13.56 -5.04
CA HIS A 155 -25.96 -13.23 -4.89
C HIS A 155 -26.18 -12.05 -3.94
N THR A 156 -27.16 -11.21 -4.27
CA THR A 156 -27.68 -10.15 -3.41
C THR A 156 -29.18 -10.35 -3.22
N PHE A 157 -29.70 -9.92 -2.07
CA PHE A 157 -31.13 -9.97 -1.76
C PHE A 157 -31.59 -8.58 -1.35
N LYS A 158 -32.88 -8.29 -1.55
CA LYS A 158 -33.46 -6.95 -1.32
C LYS A 158 -33.21 -6.40 0.09
N ASP A 159 -33.29 -7.26 1.10
CA ASP A 159 -33.13 -6.89 2.51
C ASP A 159 -31.74 -7.25 3.07
N ASN A 160 -30.86 -7.84 2.24
CA ASN A 160 -29.50 -8.20 2.57
C ASN A 160 -28.56 -7.71 1.47
N GLY A 161 -28.07 -6.47 1.62
CA GLY A 161 -27.10 -5.84 0.72
C GLY A 161 -25.67 -6.42 0.79
N GLY A 162 -25.50 -7.59 1.43
CA GLY A 162 -24.23 -8.30 1.51
C GLY A 162 -23.96 -9.17 0.28
N ALA A 163 -22.69 -9.47 0.03
CA ALA A 163 -22.28 -10.36 -1.04
C ALA A 163 -22.38 -11.84 -0.59
N ASN A 164 -23.45 -12.53 -1.02
CA ASN A 164 -23.74 -13.90 -0.60
C ASN A 164 -23.13 -14.95 -1.56
N PRO A 165 -22.72 -16.13 -1.06
CA PRO A 165 -22.31 -17.24 -1.91
C PRO A 165 -23.42 -17.70 -2.86
N LEU A 166 -23.04 -18.35 -3.96
CA LEU A 166 -23.97 -19.01 -4.87
C LEU A 166 -24.36 -20.40 -4.33
N ALA A 167 -25.57 -20.83 -4.65
CA ALA A 167 -25.93 -22.23 -4.54
C ALA A 167 -25.12 -23.07 -5.55
N ARG A 168 -24.86 -24.35 -5.25
CA ARG A 168 -24.01 -25.18 -6.14
C ARG A 168 -24.66 -25.37 -7.51
N PHE A 169 -25.97 -25.56 -7.52
CA PHE A 169 -26.77 -25.62 -8.74
C PHE A 169 -26.67 -24.33 -9.58
N ALA A 170 -26.88 -23.16 -8.96
CA ALA A 170 -26.81 -21.87 -9.66
C ALA A 170 -25.42 -21.64 -10.28
N PHE A 171 -24.34 -22.02 -9.58
CA PHE A 171 -23.00 -21.99 -10.16
C PHE A 171 -22.86 -22.94 -11.35
N ALA A 172 -23.36 -24.17 -11.28
CA ALA A 172 -23.30 -25.10 -12.42
C ALA A 172 -24.02 -24.54 -13.65
N PHE A 173 -25.23 -24.02 -13.47
CA PHE A 173 -26.01 -23.40 -14.54
C PHE A 173 -25.30 -22.17 -15.12
N ILE A 174 -24.80 -21.26 -14.28
CA ILE A 174 -24.05 -20.08 -14.75
C ILE A 174 -22.76 -20.49 -15.45
N ALA A 175 -22.03 -21.48 -14.93
CA ALA A 175 -20.78 -21.93 -15.53
C ALA A 175 -20.98 -22.53 -16.92
N GLU A 176 -22.14 -23.15 -17.18
CA GLU A 176 -22.50 -23.71 -18.48
C GLU A 176 -23.04 -22.66 -19.46
N GLU A 177 -23.94 -21.77 -19.00
CA GLU A 177 -24.69 -20.87 -19.88
C GLU A 177 -23.97 -19.52 -20.14
N SER A 178 -23.06 -19.11 -19.25
CA SER A 178 -22.41 -17.80 -19.36
C SER A 178 -21.41 -17.73 -20.52
N ARG A 179 -21.45 -16.60 -21.25
CA ARG A 179 -20.57 -16.34 -22.39
C ARG A 179 -19.59 -15.19 -22.13
N SER A 180 -19.86 -14.34 -21.14
CA SER A 180 -18.99 -13.21 -20.78
C SER A 180 -17.64 -13.64 -20.20
N PHE A 181 -17.53 -14.86 -19.67
CA PHE A 181 -16.35 -15.33 -18.98
C PHE A 181 -15.44 -16.19 -19.88
N GLU A 182 -14.13 -15.95 -19.77
CA GLU A 182 -13.05 -16.76 -20.35
C GLU A 182 -12.83 -18.01 -19.50
N ALA A 183 -12.92 -17.86 -18.18
CA ALA A 183 -12.86 -18.94 -17.20
C ALA A 183 -13.73 -18.57 -16.00
N ILE A 184 -14.33 -19.57 -15.37
CA ILE A 184 -15.16 -19.43 -14.16
C ILE A 184 -14.82 -20.57 -13.20
N GLY A 185 -14.78 -20.27 -11.91
CA GLY A 185 -14.45 -21.24 -10.88
C GLY A 185 -15.07 -20.91 -9.54
N ALA A 186 -15.25 -21.94 -8.73
CA ALA A 186 -15.85 -21.83 -7.42
C ALA A 186 -14.93 -22.40 -6.35
N TYR A 187 -15.07 -21.87 -5.14
CA TYR A 187 -14.51 -22.46 -3.94
C TYR A 187 -15.50 -22.37 -2.78
N TRP A 188 -15.32 -23.27 -1.83
CA TRP A 188 -15.94 -23.18 -0.51
C TRP A 188 -15.14 -22.21 0.34
N SER A 189 -15.79 -21.53 1.29
CA SER A 189 -15.07 -20.72 2.28
C SER A 189 -13.93 -21.56 2.88
N PRO A 190 -12.70 -21.03 2.93
CA PRO A 190 -11.57 -21.82 3.40
C PRO A 190 -11.84 -22.40 4.79
N GLY A 191 -11.61 -23.71 4.92
CA GLY A 191 -11.81 -24.46 6.16
C GLY A 191 -10.47 -24.84 6.80
N ARG A 192 -10.50 -25.25 8.07
CA ARG A 192 -9.32 -25.80 8.74
C ARG A 192 -9.27 -27.30 8.53
N TYR A 193 -8.18 -27.79 7.92
CA TYR A 193 -7.88 -29.20 7.72
C TYR A 193 -6.78 -29.64 8.70
N THR A 194 -6.81 -30.90 9.11
CA THR A 194 -5.77 -31.51 9.94
C THR A 194 -4.85 -32.35 9.06
N LEU A 195 -3.58 -31.95 9.01
CA LEU A 195 -2.51 -32.74 8.39
C LEU A 195 -1.85 -33.63 9.44
N ALA A 196 -1.96 -34.93 9.25
CA ALA A 196 -1.35 -35.98 10.06
C ALA A 196 -0.39 -36.83 9.21
N GLY A 197 0.51 -37.58 9.87
CA GLY A 197 1.44 -38.50 9.21
C GLY A 197 2.93 -38.21 9.43
N ASP A 198 3.26 -37.03 9.95
CA ASP A 198 4.60 -36.70 10.49
C ASP A 198 4.52 -36.62 12.03
N ASP A 199 5.65 -36.51 12.75
CA ASP A 199 5.73 -36.50 14.23
C ASP A 199 4.78 -35.50 14.95
N VAL A 200 4.24 -34.51 14.23
CA VAL A 200 3.29 -33.51 14.77
C VAL A 200 2.11 -33.29 13.82
N ALA A 201 0.88 -33.47 14.33
CA ALA A 201 -0.34 -33.07 13.62
C ALA A 201 -0.47 -31.55 13.59
N GLU A 202 -0.75 -31.00 12.41
CA GLU A 202 -0.86 -29.55 12.22
C GLU A 202 -2.20 -29.18 11.59
N ARG A 203 -2.82 -28.10 12.06
CA ARG A 203 -3.99 -27.51 11.41
C ARG A 203 -3.55 -26.52 10.34
N VAL A 204 -4.05 -26.68 9.13
CA VAL A 204 -3.77 -25.82 7.98
C VAL A 204 -5.06 -25.27 7.38
N GLN A 205 -4.97 -24.12 6.71
CA GLN A 205 -6.12 -23.55 6.02
C GLN A 205 -6.23 -24.19 4.62
N GLY A 206 -7.31 -24.89 4.33
CA GLY A 206 -7.53 -25.50 3.03
C GLY A 206 -8.77 -24.96 2.32
N ALA A 207 -8.74 -24.99 0.99
CA ALA A 207 -9.88 -24.60 0.16
C ALA A 207 -10.27 -25.76 -0.76
N ARG A 208 -11.57 -26.07 -0.77
CA ARG A 208 -12.17 -26.92 -1.81
C ARG A 208 -12.43 -26.07 -3.02
N ALA A 209 -11.85 -26.40 -4.15
CA ALA A 209 -11.85 -25.54 -5.33
C ALA A 209 -12.10 -26.34 -6.61
N THR A 210 -12.84 -25.73 -7.54
CA THR A 210 -13.01 -26.29 -8.87
C THR A 210 -11.76 -26.08 -9.73
N PRO A 211 -11.49 -26.94 -10.74
CA PRO A 211 -10.36 -26.76 -11.65
C PRO A 211 -10.41 -25.39 -12.35
N GLY A 212 -11.61 -24.93 -12.71
CA GLY A 212 -11.83 -23.60 -13.29
C GLY A 212 -11.33 -22.44 -12.42
N LEU A 213 -11.32 -22.58 -11.10
CA LEU A 213 -10.81 -21.55 -10.20
C LEU A 213 -9.30 -21.36 -10.35
N LEU A 214 -8.55 -22.46 -10.48
CA LEU A 214 -7.11 -22.42 -10.70
C LEU A 214 -6.78 -21.67 -12.01
N SER A 215 -7.59 -21.88 -13.05
CA SER A 215 -7.48 -21.14 -14.31
C SER A 215 -7.78 -19.65 -14.16
N VAL A 216 -8.81 -19.29 -13.37
CA VAL A 216 -9.13 -17.89 -13.07
C VAL A 216 -7.99 -17.20 -12.32
N LEU A 217 -7.40 -17.86 -11.32
CA LEU A 217 -6.26 -17.34 -10.56
C LEU A 217 -4.96 -17.32 -11.36
N GLY A 218 -4.91 -18.04 -12.50
CA GLY A 218 -3.69 -18.23 -13.27
C GLY A 218 -2.65 -19.08 -12.55
N ALA A 219 -3.12 -19.99 -11.69
CA ALA A 219 -2.29 -20.87 -10.87
C ALA A 219 -1.43 -21.77 -11.76
N ARG A 220 -0.16 -21.92 -11.39
CA ARG A 220 0.82 -22.75 -12.12
C ARG A 220 1.48 -23.74 -11.16
N PRO A 221 1.79 -24.96 -11.61
CA PRO A 221 2.55 -25.89 -10.81
C PRO A 221 4.01 -25.44 -10.76
N LEU A 222 4.56 -25.34 -9.55
CA LEU A 222 6.00 -25.21 -9.32
C LEU A 222 6.69 -26.57 -9.37
N ALA A 223 5.99 -27.61 -8.91
CA ALA A 223 6.36 -29.01 -8.97
C ALA A 223 5.10 -29.86 -9.15
N GLY A 224 5.20 -31.02 -9.80
CA GLY A 224 4.06 -31.89 -10.09
C GLY A 224 3.10 -31.31 -11.12
N ARG A 225 1.80 -31.54 -10.93
CA ARG A 225 0.71 -31.09 -11.81
C ARG A 225 -0.39 -30.38 -11.01
N MET A 226 -1.24 -29.62 -11.71
CA MET A 226 -2.49 -29.13 -11.14
C MET A 226 -3.57 -30.22 -11.25
N PHE A 227 -4.62 -30.13 -10.43
CA PHE A 227 -5.78 -31.01 -10.56
C PHE A 227 -6.71 -30.57 -11.69
N GLY A 228 -7.36 -31.53 -12.34
CA GLY A 228 -8.36 -31.30 -13.40
C GLY A 228 -9.73 -31.89 -13.05
N GLU A 229 -10.62 -31.95 -14.04
CA GLU A 229 -11.99 -32.46 -13.86
C GLU A 229 -12.01 -33.93 -13.40
N ALA A 230 -11.11 -34.76 -13.92
CA ALA A 230 -11.01 -36.17 -13.54
C ALA A 230 -10.62 -36.35 -12.06
N ASP A 231 -9.74 -35.49 -11.53
CA ASP A 231 -9.37 -35.52 -10.12
C ASP A 231 -10.53 -35.02 -9.24
N ALA A 232 -11.31 -34.06 -9.74
CA ALA A 232 -12.43 -33.45 -9.01
C ALA A 232 -13.69 -34.33 -8.95
N ALA A 233 -13.82 -35.30 -9.87
CA ALA A 233 -14.98 -36.20 -9.96
C ALA A 233 -15.15 -37.09 -8.71
N GLU A 234 -14.06 -37.47 -8.05
CA GLU A 234 -14.07 -38.30 -6.84
C GLU A 234 -13.37 -37.58 -5.67
N GLU A 235 -14.01 -36.55 -5.10
CA GLU A 235 -13.46 -35.69 -4.02
C GLU A 235 -12.79 -36.48 -2.88
N GLU A 236 -13.30 -37.67 -2.55
CA GLU A 236 -12.78 -38.51 -1.46
C GLU A 236 -11.46 -39.22 -1.80
N ALA A 237 -11.24 -39.57 -3.07
CA ALA A 237 -10.03 -40.22 -3.58
C ALA A 237 -9.04 -39.23 -4.20
N SER A 238 -9.43 -37.96 -4.38
CA SER A 238 -8.59 -36.94 -5.01
C SER A 238 -7.33 -36.65 -4.21
N GLY A 239 -6.21 -36.54 -4.93
CA GLY A 239 -5.00 -35.92 -4.42
C GLY A 239 -5.17 -34.42 -4.16
N VAL A 240 -4.19 -33.82 -3.50
CA VAL A 240 -4.21 -32.42 -3.04
C VAL A 240 -3.04 -31.62 -3.62
N LEU A 241 -3.19 -30.30 -3.67
CA LEU A 241 -2.07 -29.40 -3.96
C LEU A 241 -1.63 -28.65 -2.71
N LEU A 242 -0.32 -28.52 -2.54
CA LEU A 242 0.27 -27.73 -1.47
C LEU A 242 0.55 -26.32 -1.96
N SER A 243 0.30 -25.32 -1.12
CA SER A 243 0.81 -23.98 -1.38
C SER A 243 2.33 -23.95 -1.25
N HIS A 244 2.99 -23.04 -1.97
CA HIS A 244 4.42 -22.81 -1.79
C HIS A 244 4.81 -22.54 -0.33
N ARG A 245 3.96 -21.84 0.44
CA ARG A 245 4.21 -21.52 1.85
C ARG A 245 4.23 -22.76 2.72
N LEU A 246 3.22 -23.63 2.59
CA LEU A 246 3.15 -24.88 3.35
C LEU A 246 4.31 -25.80 2.97
N TRP A 247 4.60 -25.91 1.67
CA TRP A 247 5.70 -26.70 1.14
C TRP A 247 7.07 -26.30 1.71
N GLN A 248 7.37 -24.99 1.75
CA GLN A 248 8.61 -24.47 2.34
C GLN A 248 8.68 -24.70 3.85
N ARG A 249 7.60 -24.38 4.57
CA ARG A 249 7.60 -24.39 6.05
C ARG A 249 7.62 -25.81 6.63
N ARG A 250 6.85 -26.73 6.05
CA ARG A 250 6.69 -28.10 6.59
C ARG A 250 7.63 -29.11 5.94
N TYR A 251 7.82 -29.01 4.62
CA TYR A 251 8.60 -29.99 3.86
C TYR A 251 9.96 -29.44 3.42
N GLY A 252 10.38 -28.27 3.90
CA GLY A 252 11.70 -27.69 3.62
C GLY A 252 11.98 -27.38 2.15
N GLY A 253 10.94 -27.34 1.30
CA GLY A 253 11.12 -27.22 -0.15
C GLY A 253 11.53 -28.53 -0.85
N ASP A 254 11.26 -29.69 -0.25
CA ASP A 254 11.55 -31.00 -0.84
C ASP A 254 10.63 -31.30 -2.04
N ARG A 255 11.20 -31.46 -3.24
CA ARG A 255 10.43 -31.78 -4.46
C ARG A 255 9.88 -33.20 -4.47
N GLU A 256 10.48 -34.10 -3.70
CA GLU A 256 10.00 -35.47 -3.56
C GLU A 256 8.67 -35.56 -2.79
N VAL A 257 8.15 -34.45 -2.26
CA VAL A 257 6.80 -34.42 -1.67
C VAL A 257 5.72 -34.77 -2.70
N VAL A 258 5.95 -34.49 -3.99
CA VAL A 258 5.01 -34.83 -5.06
C VAL A 258 4.95 -36.34 -5.24
N GLY A 259 3.74 -36.90 -5.24
CA GLY A 259 3.51 -38.35 -5.25
C GLY A 259 3.54 -39.00 -3.86
N ARG A 260 3.95 -38.28 -2.79
CA ARG A 260 3.83 -38.80 -1.42
C ARG A 260 2.37 -38.75 -0.98
N THR A 261 1.97 -39.76 -0.21
CA THR A 261 0.67 -39.79 0.46
C THR A 261 0.77 -39.09 1.80
N ILE A 262 -0.09 -38.11 2.04
CA ILE A 262 -0.25 -37.41 3.32
C ILE A 262 -1.64 -37.67 3.88
N VAL A 263 -1.81 -37.63 5.20
CA VAL A 263 -3.11 -37.83 5.82
C VAL A 263 -3.78 -36.47 6.04
N VAL A 264 -4.86 -36.21 5.33
CA VAL A 264 -5.67 -34.99 5.44
C VAL A 264 -7.02 -35.35 6.02
N ASP A 265 -7.35 -34.84 7.21
CA ASP A 265 -8.58 -35.17 7.94
C ASP A 265 -8.81 -36.69 8.00
N GLY A 266 -7.77 -37.42 8.38
CA GLY A 266 -7.81 -38.88 8.51
C GLY A 266 -7.84 -39.66 7.19
N ARG A 267 -7.88 -38.98 6.03
CA ARG A 267 -7.90 -39.62 4.72
C ARG A 267 -6.51 -39.57 4.07
N PRO A 268 -5.97 -40.70 3.60
CA PRO A 268 -4.75 -40.68 2.79
C PRO A 268 -5.04 -39.99 1.45
N ARG A 269 -4.27 -38.94 1.14
CA ARG A 269 -4.35 -38.21 -0.13
C ARG A 269 -2.96 -38.05 -0.73
N GLU A 270 -2.83 -38.30 -2.02
CA GLU A 270 -1.59 -38.08 -2.75
C GLU A 270 -1.34 -36.58 -2.96
N VAL A 271 -0.11 -36.11 -2.81
CA VAL A 271 0.27 -34.75 -3.20
C VAL A 271 0.48 -34.70 -4.71
N LEU A 272 -0.44 -34.07 -5.44
CA LEU A 272 -0.38 -33.96 -6.91
C LEU A 272 0.67 -32.94 -7.38
N GLY A 273 0.94 -31.92 -6.56
CA GLY A 273 1.81 -30.82 -6.93
C GLY A 273 1.88 -29.69 -5.90
N VAL A 274 2.77 -28.74 -6.19
CA VAL A 274 2.95 -27.52 -5.40
C VAL A 274 2.55 -26.32 -6.25
N VAL A 275 1.63 -25.51 -5.75
CA VAL A 275 1.18 -24.28 -6.42
C VAL A 275 2.24 -23.19 -6.27
N ALA A 276 2.60 -22.56 -7.39
CA ALA A 276 3.52 -21.43 -7.40
C ALA A 276 2.95 -20.23 -6.58
N PRO A 277 3.82 -19.38 -5.99
CA PRO A 277 3.38 -18.17 -5.31
C PRO A 277 2.52 -17.25 -6.21
N GLY A 278 1.55 -16.56 -5.61
CA GLY A 278 0.71 -15.59 -6.32
C GLY A 278 -0.66 -16.11 -6.79
N ALA A 279 -1.05 -17.30 -6.36
CA ALA A 279 -2.35 -17.91 -6.66
C ALA A 279 -3.22 -18.11 -5.39
N ASP A 280 -3.02 -17.30 -4.35
CA ASP A 280 -3.89 -17.29 -3.16
C ASP A 280 -5.30 -16.77 -3.51
N LEU A 281 -6.26 -17.00 -2.60
CA LEU A 281 -7.59 -16.40 -2.74
C LEU A 281 -7.54 -14.90 -2.39
N PRO A 282 -8.49 -14.08 -2.88
CA PRO A 282 -8.42 -12.63 -2.70
C PRO A 282 -8.38 -12.13 -1.25
N LEU A 283 -9.08 -12.82 -0.34
CA LEU A 283 -9.20 -12.44 1.08
C LEU A 283 -8.50 -13.42 2.02
N ASP A 284 -8.19 -14.63 1.55
CA ASP A 284 -7.74 -15.74 2.38
C ASP A 284 -6.47 -16.37 1.82
N LYS A 285 -5.60 -16.83 2.72
CA LYS A 285 -4.45 -17.65 2.34
C LYS A 285 -4.85 -19.11 2.35
N VAL A 286 -4.43 -19.84 1.33
CA VAL A 286 -4.71 -21.27 1.20
C VAL A 286 -3.41 -22.03 1.31
N ASP A 287 -3.34 -22.97 2.26
CA ASP A 287 -2.22 -23.89 2.42
C ASP A 287 -2.40 -25.18 1.64
N LEU A 288 -3.65 -25.62 1.52
CA LEU A 288 -4.01 -26.90 0.93
C LEU A 288 -5.19 -26.71 -0.04
N TRP A 289 -5.04 -27.18 -1.28
CA TRP A 289 -6.13 -27.19 -2.24
C TRP A 289 -6.67 -28.60 -2.41
N VAL A 290 -7.97 -28.75 -2.20
CA VAL A 290 -8.70 -30.00 -2.39
C VAL A 290 -9.56 -29.86 -3.64
N PRO A 291 -9.43 -30.76 -4.62
CA PRO A 291 -10.27 -30.74 -5.82
C PRO A 291 -11.74 -30.87 -5.45
N TYR A 292 -12.59 -30.09 -6.12
CA TYR A 292 -14.03 -30.13 -5.92
C TYR A 292 -14.74 -30.01 -7.26
N ALA A 293 -15.64 -30.95 -7.56
CA ALA A 293 -16.60 -30.84 -8.63
C ALA A 293 -17.99 -30.69 -8.04
N VAL A 294 -18.87 -30.01 -8.78
CA VAL A 294 -20.28 -29.95 -8.43
C VAL A 294 -20.91 -31.28 -8.85
N PRO A 295 -21.49 -32.08 -7.93
CA PRO A 295 -22.14 -33.33 -8.30
C PRO A 295 -23.26 -33.11 -9.34
N PRO A 296 -23.52 -34.08 -10.24
CA PRO A 296 -24.68 -34.02 -11.11
C PRO A 296 -25.98 -34.19 -10.32
N GLY A 297 -27.08 -33.58 -10.80
CA GLY A 297 -28.42 -33.78 -10.22
C GLY A 297 -28.63 -33.11 -8.86
N ILE A 298 -27.90 -32.03 -8.55
CA ILE A 298 -28.12 -31.28 -7.31
C ILE A 298 -29.52 -30.66 -7.32
N PRO A 299 -30.30 -30.85 -6.25
CA PRO A 299 -31.61 -30.22 -6.11
C PRO A 299 -31.56 -28.69 -6.23
N ALA A 300 -32.63 -28.09 -6.75
CA ALA A 300 -32.73 -26.63 -6.89
C ALA A 300 -32.83 -25.88 -5.55
N ASP A 301 -33.15 -26.59 -4.46
CA ASP A 301 -33.24 -26.08 -3.08
C ASP A 301 -31.91 -26.20 -2.30
N ASP A 302 -30.80 -26.28 -3.02
CA ASP A 302 -29.47 -26.44 -2.44
C ASP A 302 -28.94 -25.19 -1.70
N ALA A 303 -28.02 -25.43 -0.77
CA ALA A 303 -27.46 -24.39 0.10
C ALA A 303 -26.48 -23.45 -0.65
N PHE A 304 -26.55 -22.16 -0.31
CA PHE A 304 -25.61 -21.12 -0.76
C PHE A 304 -24.22 -21.31 -0.12
N ARG A 305 -23.28 -21.92 -0.85
CA ARG A 305 -21.96 -22.32 -0.29
C ARG A 305 -20.75 -21.95 -1.14
N LEU A 306 -20.96 -21.59 -2.41
CA LEU A 306 -19.86 -21.40 -3.35
C LEU A 306 -19.55 -19.91 -3.53
N HIS A 307 -18.32 -19.53 -3.20
CA HIS A 307 -17.75 -18.27 -3.66
C HIS A 307 -17.24 -18.45 -5.08
N VAL A 308 -17.67 -17.58 -5.99
CA VAL A 308 -17.39 -17.74 -7.42
C VAL A 308 -16.52 -16.60 -7.91
N LEU A 309 -15.41 -16.97 -8.56
CA LEU A 309 -14.56 -16.04 -9.29
C LEU A 309 -14.63 -16.37 -10.78
N ALA A 310 -14.63 -15.33 -11.59
CA ALA A 310 -14.60 -15.45 -13.03
C ALA A 310 -13.60 -14.46 -13.64
N ARG A 311 -13.14 -14.78 -14.83
CA ARG A 311 -12.28 -13.92 -15.64
C ARG A 311 -13.07 -13.46 -16.85
N LEU A 312 -13.28 -12.15 -16.99
CA LEU A 312 -13.95 -11.58 -18.15
C LEU A 312 -13.13 -11.81 -19.42
N ARG A 313 -13.83 -12.08 -20.52
CA ARG A 313 -13.20 -12.07 -21.86
C ARG A 313 -12.64 -10.67 -22.16
N PRO A 314 -11.57 -10.55 -22.97
CA PRO A 314 -10.91 -9.26 -23.20
C PRO A 314 -11.80 -8.13 -23.75
N ALA A 315 -12.89 -8.46 -24.45
CA ALA A 315 -13.80 -7.50 -25.07
C ALA A 315 -15.09 -7.25 -24.28
N VAL A 316 -15.24 -7.87 -23.10
CA VAL A 316 -16.46 -7.77 -22.29
C VAL A 316 -16.21 -6.86 -21.09
N ASP A 317 -17.06 -5.86 -20.92
CA ASP A 317 -17.03 -4.97 -19.76
C ASP A 317 -17.88 -5.51 -18.60
N LEU A 318 -17.74 -4.89 -17.43
CA LEU A 318 -18.43 -5.31 -16.22
C LEU A 318 -19.96 -5.21 -16.37
N ALA A 319 -20.45 -4.15 -17.01
CA ALA A 319 -21.88 -3.90 -17.20
C ALA A 319 -22.53 -4.95 -18.10
N THR A 320 -21.84 -5.39 -19.17
CA THR A 320 -22.33 -6.46 -20.05
C THR A 320 -22.40 -7.79 -19.29
N ALA A 321 -21.37 -8.11 -18.50
CA ALA A 321 -21.36 -9.33 -17.69
C ALA A 321 -22.46 -9.31 -16.61
N GLU A 322 -22.69 -8.16 -15.98
CA GLU A 322 -23.76 -7.97 -15.01
C GLU A 322 -25.15 -8.12 -15.64
N ALA A 323 -25.38 -7.53 -16.82
CA ALA A 323 -26.62 -7.69 -17.57
C ALA A 323 -26.87 -9.16 -17.97
N GLU A 324 -25.81 -9.88 -18.39
CA GLU A 324 -25.90 -11.33 -18.66
C GLU A 324 -26.26 -12.10 -17.39
N MET A 325 -25.62 -11.82 -16.25
CA MET A 325 -25.94 -12.50 -14.99
C MET A 325 -27.36 -12.23 -14.54
N GLN A 326 -27.88 -11.02 -14.72
CA GLN A 326 -29.29 -10.70 -14.44
C GLN A 326 -30.23 -11.48 -15.37
N ALA A 327 -29.91 -11.60 -16.66
CA ALA A 327 -30.69 -12.38 -17.61
C ALA A 327 -30.70 -13.88 -17.29
N LEU A 328 -29.55 -14.44 -16.88
CA LEU A 328 -29.47 -15.84 -16.43
C LEU A 328 -30.23 -16.06 -15.12
N THR A 329 -30.15 -15.11 -14.18
CA THR A 329 -30.88 -15.17 -12.91
C THR A 329 -32.39 -15.18 -13.14
N ALA A 330 -32.89 -14.41 -14.11
CA ALA A 330 -34.30 -14.39 -14.48
C ALA A 330 -34.81 -15.73 -15.04
N ARG A 331 -33.92 -16.61 -15.51
CA ARG A 331 -34.24 -17.97 -15.97
C ARG A 331 -34.25 -19.01 -14.85
N PHE A 332 -33.81 -18.67 -13.63
CA PHE A 332 -33.81 -19.63 -12.52
C PHE A 332 -35.19 -20.27 -12.22
N PRO A 333 -36.34 -19.59 -12.41
CA PRO A 333 -37.65 -20.24 -12.26
C PRO A 333 -37.93 -21.37 -13.26
N GLU A 334 -37.24 -21.41 -14.40
CA GLU A 334 -37.32 -22.53 -15.37
C GLU A 334 -36.73 -23.82 -14.78
N LEU A 335 -35.85 -23.67 -13.78
CA LEU A 335 -35.05 -24.74 -13.19
C LEU A 335 -35.69 -25.32 -11.92
N GLY A 336 -36.69 -24.64 -11.34
CA GLY A 336 -37.47 -25.15 -10.23
C GLY A 336 -38.29 -24.07 -9.50
N PRO A 337 -39.36 -24.47 -8.78
CA PRO A 337 -40.23 -23.54 -8.07
C PRO A 337 -39.51 -22.81 -6.91
N PHE A 338 -38.42 -23.39 -6.38
CA PHE A 338 -37.61 -22.81 -5.30
C PHE A 338 -37.15 -21.38 -5.58
N TYR A 339 -36.62 -21.14 -6.78
CA TYR A 339 -36.06 -19.83 -7.13
C TYR A 339 -37.10 -18.77 -7.43
N ARG A 340 -38.36 -19.15 -7.72
CA ARG A 340 -39.43 -18.18 -7.90
C ARG A 340 -39.65 -17.37 -6.63
N THR A 341 -39.72 -18.03 -5.47
CA THR A 341 -39.85 -17.36 -4.17
C THR A 341 -38.63 -16.48 -3.85
N TYR A 342 -37.41 -16.95 -4.11
CA TYR A 342 -36.20 -16.14 -3.89
C TYR A 342 -36.14 -14.90 -4.78
N LEU A 343 -36.62 -15.00 -6.02
CA LEU A 343 -36.69 -13.86 -6.94
C LEU A 343 -37.79 -12.88 -6.57
N ASP A 344 -39.01 -13.38 -6.34
CA ASP A 344 -40.20 -12.55 -6.15
C ASP A 344 -40.27 -11.96 -4.72
N ASP A 345 -40.01 -12.78 -3.70
CA ASP A 345 -40.17 -12.37 -2.30
C ASP A 345 -38.88 -11.77 -1.72
N PHE A 346 -37.72 -12.38 -2.03
CA PHE A 346 -36.42 -11.95 -1.50
C PHE A 346 -35.62 -11.05 -2.46
N GLY A 347 -36.11 -10.82 -3.68
CA GLY A 347 -35.46 -9.96 -4.66
C GLY A 347 -34.06 -10.44 -5.04
N LEU A 348 -33.86 -11.75 -5.18
CA LEU A 348 -32.58 -12.37 -5.53
C LEU A 348 -32.03 -11.77 -6.83
N ARG A 349 -30.79 -11.31 -6.79
CA ARG A 349 -30.03 -10.88 -7.97
C ARG A 349 -28.66 -11.55 -7.97
N THR A 350 -28.10 -11.70 -9.16
CA THR A 350 -26.69 -12.09 -9.31
C THR A 350 -25.92 -10.90 -9.82
N GLU A 351 -24.98 -10.43 -9.00
CA GLU A 351 -24.17 -9.27 -9.28
C GLU A 351 -22.73 -9.68 -9.58
N VAL A 352 -22.07 -8.88 -10.43
CA VAL A 352 -20.68 -9.07 -10.82
C VAL A 352 -19.90 -7.87 -10.32
N ARG A 353 -18.87 -8.12 -9.51
CA ARG A 353 -18.03 -7.05 -8.94
C ARG A 353 -16.57 -7.30 -9.22
N SER A 354 -15.78 -6.24 -9.41
CA SER A 354 -14.32 -6.38 -9.49
C SER A 354 -13.77 -6.94 -8.17
N VAL A 355 -12.92 -7.97 -8.26
CA VAL A 355 -12.22 -8.50 -7.08
C VAL A 355 -11.37 -7.43 -6.40
N ARG A 356 -10.84 -6.46 -7.17
CA ARG A 356 -10.12 -5.32 -6.60
C ARG A 356 -11.02 -4.50 -5.67
N GLU A 357 -12.23 -4.19 -6.11
CA GLU A 357 -13.17 -3.38 -5.33
C GLU A 357 -13.60 -4.09 -4.05
N GLU A 358 -13.73 -5.42 -4.08
CA GLU A 358 -14.04 -6.22 -2.90
C GLU A 358 -12.91 -6.20 -1.87
N VAL A 359 -11.66 -6.39 -2.32
CA VAL A 359 -10.47 -6.43 -1.44
C VAL A 359 -10.11 -5.04 -0.92
N VAL A 360 -10.26 -4.01 -1.75
CA VAL A 360 -9.75 -2.66 -1.50
C VAL A 360 -10.83 -1.68 -1.05
N GLY A 361 -12.06 -1.80 -1.56
CA GLY A 361 -13.14 -0.84 -1.34
C GLY A 361 -13.44 -0.54 0.14
N PRO A 362 -13.54 -1.55 1.02
CA PRO A 362 -13.80 -1.33 2.45
C PRO A 362 -12.71 -0.51 3.17
N VAL A 363 -11.46 -0.57 2.70
CA VAL A 363 -10.29 0.03 3.37
C VAL A 363 -9.75 1.28 2.67
N GLU A 364 -10.15 1.53 1.41
CA GLU A 364 -9.66 2.65 0.61
C GLU A 364 -9.95 4.01 1.25
N ARG A 365 -11.21 4.29 1.59
CA ARG A 365 -11.60 5.58 2.17
C ARG A 365 -10.95 5.82 3.54
N PRO A 366 -10.99 4.87 4.50
CA PRO A 366 -10.28 5.03 5.77
C PRO A 366 -8.78 5.30 5.61
N LEU A 367 -8.10 4.60 4.69
CA LEU A 367 -6.67 4.80 4.45
C LEU A 367 -6.34 6.20 3.90
N TRP A 368 -7.15 6.74 2.99
CA TRP A 368 -6.97 8.10 2.49
C TRP A 368 -7.22 9.17 3.56
N ILE A 369 -8.25 8.99 4.39
CA ILE A 369 -8.51 9.88 5.53
C ILE A 369 -7.31 9.87 6.50
N LEU A 370 -6.79 8.68 6.80
CA LEU A 370 -5.63 8.52 7.69
C LEU A 370 -4.36 9.12 7.09
N MET A 371 -4.16 8.98 5.77
CA MET A 371 -3.07 9.62 5.03
C MET A 371 -3.13 11.14 5.13
N GLY A 372 -4.32 11.72 4.92
CA GLY A 372 -4.53 13.17 5.07
C GLY A 372 -4.23 13.65 6.49
N ALA A 373 -4.72 12.93 7.51
CA ALA A 373 -4.47 13.27 8.91
C ALA A 373 -2.97 13.26 9.25
N VAL A 374 -2.24 12.24 8.81
CA VAL A 374 -0.79 12.15 9.08
C VAL A 374 0.01 13.21 8.30
N LEU A 375 -0.41 13.58 7.09
CA LEU A 375 0.22 14.67 6.35
C LEU A 375 0.05 16.02 7.08
N ILE A 376 -1.12 16.26 7.67
CA ILE A 376 -1.37 17.43 8.53
C ILE A 376 -0.43 17.43 9.74
N VAL A 377 -0.29 16.29 10.42
CA VAL A 377 0.65 16.14 11.55
C VAL A 377 2.09 16.44 11.12
N LEU A 378 2.51 15.97 9.95
CA LEU A 378 3.83 16.26 9.42
C LEU A 378 4.02 17.76 9.12
N ILE A 379 3.03 18.42 8.52
CA ILE A 379 3.07 19.87 8.27
C ILE A 379 3.23 20.63 9.59
N MET A 380 2.50 20.22 10.64
CA MET A 380 2.66 20.80 11.97
C MET A 380 4.05 20.56 12.56
N ALA A 381 4.59 19.36 12.42
CA ALA A 381 5.95 19.06 12.87
C ALA A 381 6.98 19.92 12.14
N ALA A 382 6.86 20.07 10.81
CA ALA A 382 7.72 20.93 10.01
C ALA A 382 7.58 22.41 10.40
N ALA A 383 6.38 22.91 10.67
CA ALA A 383 6.13 24.27 11.14
C ALA A 383 6.75 24.54 12.52
N ASN A 384 6.63 23.58 13.45
CA ASN A 384 7.29 23.63 14.75
C ASN A 384 8.80 23.76 14.61
N VAL A 385 9.40 22.88 13.80
CA VAL A 385 10.84 22.90 13.56
C VAL A 385 11.26 24.19 12.84
N ALA A 386 10.47 24.70 11.89
CA ALA A 386 10.73 25.98 11.25
C ALA A 386 10.78 27.14 12.27
N THR A 387 9.89 27.14 13.25
CA THR A 387 9.87 28.12 14.33
C THR A 387 11.12 28.01 15.21
N LEU A 388 11.55 26.80 15.55
CA LEU A 388 12.80 26.58 16.29
C LEU A 388 14.03 27.06 15.49
N PHE A 389 14.05 26.80 14.17
CA PHE A 389 15.11 27.29 13.28
C PHE A 389 15.14 28.82 13.19
N LEU A 390 13.98 29.48 13.19
CA LEU A 390 13.91 30.95 13.24
C LEU A 390 14.50 31.52 14.53
N VAL A 391 14.12 30.98 15.69
CA VAL A 391 14.63 31.44 17.00
C VAL A 391 16.16 31.30 17.05
N ARG A 392 16.68 30.17 16.53
CA ARG A 392 18.13 29.93 16.43
C ARG A 392 18.82 30.87 15.44
N ALA A 393 18.17 31.19 14.32
CA ALA A 393 18.71 32.12 13.32
C ALA A 393 18.79 33.56 13.87
N GLU A 394 17.81 34.00 14.67
CA GLU A 394 17.85 35.31 15.34
C GLU A 394 19.05 35.42 16.29
N GLY A 395 19.31 34.38 17.09
CA GLY A 395 20.49 34.33 17.97
C GLY A 395 21.84 34.38 17.23
N ARG A 396 21.86 34.06 15.93
CA ARG A 396 23.04 34.09 15.05
C ARG A 396 23.09 35.30 14.14
N ARG A 397 22.17 36.25 14.30
CA ARG A 397 22.02 37.42 13.41
C ARG A 397 23.28 38.28 13.36
N GLN A 398 23.96 38.47 14.48
CA GLN A 398 25.25 39.21 14.53
C GLN A 398 26.35 38.51 13.71
N GLU A 399 26.46 37.17 13.79
CA GLU A 399 27.46 36.39 13.03
C GLU A 399 27.21 36.47 11.52
N VAL A 400 25.94 36.38 11.11
CA VAL A 400 25.49 36.52 9.71
C VAL A 400 25.78 37.92 9.19
N ALA A 401 25.51 38.96 9.98
CA ALA A 401 25.78 40.36 9.62
C ALA A 401 27.28 40.65 9.48
N ILE A 402 28.12 40.14 10.40
CA ILE A 402 29.58 40.28 10.32
C ILE A 402 30.13 39.58 9.06
N ARG A 403 29.67 38.37 8.75
CA ARG A 403 30.08 37.66 7.52
C ARG A 403 29.66 38.39 6.25
N ALA A 404 28.46 38.96 6.23
CA ALA A 404 28.00 39.78 5.12
C ALA A 404 28.86 41.06 4.97
N ALA A 405 29.23 41.72 6.08
CA ALA A 405 30.12 42.88 6.09
C ALA A 405 31.54 42.55 5.61
N LEU A 406 32.03 41.32 5.86
CA LEU A 406 33.31 40.81 5.36
C LEU A 406 33.26 40.34 3.89
N GLY A 407 32.13 40.53 3.19
CA GLY A 407 32.00 40.23 1.75
C GLY A 407 31.60 38.80 1.41
N ALA A 408 31.03 38.04 2.36
CA ALA A 408 30.51 36.71 2.07
C ALA A 408 29.39 36.76 1.02
N ARG A 409 29.46 35.90 -0.01
CA ARG A 409 28.42 35.78 -1.03
C ARG A 409 27.13 35.22 -0.42
N PRO A 410 25.93 35.70 -0.84
CA PRO A 410 24.63 35.20 -0.36
C PRO A 410 24.49 33.68 -0.49
N ALA A 411 25.03 33.10 -1.58
CA ALA A 411 25.02 31.66 -1.81
C ALA A 411 25.78 30.86 -0.73
N GLY A 412 26.84 31.43 -0.14
CA GLY A 412 27.59 30.79 0.96
C GLY A 412 26.83 30.83 2.29
N LEU A 413 26.05 31.89 2.52
CA LEU A 413 25.20 32.03 3.70
C LEU A 413 23.99 31.06 3.64
N ILE A 414 23.34 30.97 2.47
CA ILE A 414 22.26 30.01 2.19
C ILE A 414 22.75 28.56 2.34
N GLY A 415 23.92 28.24 1.77
CA GLY A 415 24.49 26.90 1.82
C GLY A 415 24.71 26.39 3.25
N HIS A 416 25.05 27.27 4.18
CA HIS A 416 25.20 26.92 5.59
C HIS A 416 23.87 26.50 6.23
N PHE A 417 22.80 27.29 6.08
CA PHE A 417 21.47 26.95 6.61
C PHE A 417 20.88 25.71 5.94
N LEU A 418 21.04 25.57 4.62
CA LEU A 418 20.64 24.36 3.91
C LEU A 418 21.38 23.12 4.39
N SER A 419 22.67 23.22 4.70
CA SER A 419 23.43 22.08 5.22
C SER A 419 22.98 21.66 6.62
N GLU A 420 22.63 22.60 7.51
CA GLU A 420 22.06 22.29 8.83
C GLU A 420 20.69 21.62 8.69
N SER A 421 19.80 22.20 7.87
CA SER A 421 18.47 21.64 7.63
C SER A 421 18.52 20.28 6.95
N LEU A 422 19.44 20.07 6.01
CA LEU A 422 19.63 18.78 5.33
C LEU A 422 20.09 17.70 6.31
N VAL A 423 21.03 17.99 7.20
CA VAL A 423 21.49 17.03 8.22
C VAL A 423 20.35 16.65 9.17
N VAL A 424 19.57 17.64 9.64
CA VAL A 424 18.41 17.38 10.52
C VAL A 424 17.35 16.56 9.79
N ALA A 425 17.00 16.93 8.56
CA ALA A 425 15.99 16.23 7.78
C ALA A 425 16.42 14.80 7.41
N ALA A 426 17.71 14.59 7.08
CA ALA A 426 18.25 13.26 6.82
C ALA A 426 18.23 12.38 8.07
N ALA A 427 18.62 12.93 9.23
CA ALA A 427 18.55 12.21 10.51
C ALA A 427 17.10 11.87 10.89
N ALA A 428 16.17 12.81 10.70
CA ALA A 428 14.75 12.59 10.92
C ALA A 428 14.17 11.56 9.94
N GLY A 429 14.57 11.58 8.67
CA GLY A 429 14.17 10.59 7.67
C GLY A 429 14.65 9.19 8.00
N ALA A 430 15.92 9.04 8.44
CA ALA A 430 16.46 7.76 8.88
C ALA A 430 15.75 7.24 10.14
N ALA A 431 15.58 8.09 11.15
CA ALA A 431 14.84 7.73 12.37
C ALA A 431 13.36 7.41 12.07
N GLY A 432 12.73 8.17 11.18
CA GLY A 432 11.36 7.94 10.73
C GLY A 432 11.20 6.61 10.01
N LEU A 433 12.14 6.21 9.15
CA LEU A 433 12.13 4.88 8.51
C LEU A 433 12.27 3.74 9.52
N LEU A 434 13.12 3.90 10.54
CA LEU A 434 13.24 2.92 11.62
C LEU A 434 11.94 2.82 12.43
N ALA A 435 11.34 3.96 12.77
CA ALA A 435 10.05 4.01 13.45
C ALA A 435 8.95 3.35 12.60
N ALA A 436 8.92 3.62 11.29
CA ALA A 436 7.99 3.01 10.36
C ALA A 436 8.17 1.49 10.28
N ALA A 437 9.42 1.00 10.29
CA ALA A 437 9.72 -0.43 10.30
C ALA A 437 9.20 -1.10 11.57
N GLY A 438 9.36 -0.44 12.73
CA GLY A 438 8.79 -0.86 14.00
C GLY A 438 7.26 -0.88 13.97
N ALA A 439 6.63 0.19 13.47
CA ALA A 439 5.18 0.30 13.37
C ALA A 439 4.57 -0.75 12.45
N VAL A 440 5.19 -1.03 11.29
CA VAL A 440 4.74 -2.08 10.36
C VAL A 440 4.87 -3.47 11.01
N ARG A 441 5.96 -3.74 11.73
CA ARG A 441 6.11 -5.01 12.46
C ARG A 441 5.06 -5.17 13.56
N LEU A 442 4.80 -4.11 14.34
CA LEU A 442 3.78 -4.11 15.38
C LEU A 442 2.38 -4.30 14.79
N PHE A 443 2.08 -3.63 13.68
CA PHE A 443 0.82 -3.80 12.96
C PHE A 443 0.63 -5.25 12.51
N ARG A 444 1.66 -5.88 11.94
CA ARG A 444 1.62 -7.30 11.54
C ARG A 444 1.37 -8.26 12.71
N SER A 445 1.91 -7.97 13.91
CA SER A 445 1.71 -8.82 15.09
C SER A 445 0.34 -8.66 15.75
N LEU A 446 -0.30 -7.51 15.58
CA LEU A 446 -1.60 -7.19 16.20
C LEU A 446 -2.77 -7.31 15.22
N ALA A 447 -2.49 -7.37 13.91
CA ALA A 447 -3.52 -7.43 12.89
C ALA A 447 -4.35 -8.71 13.03
N PRO A 448 -5.68 -8.59 13.05
CA PRO A 448 -6.55 -9.76 13.10
C PRO A 448 -6.44 -10.60 11.81
N PRO A 449 -6.79 -11.90 11.88
CA PRO A 449 -7.01 -12.72 10.68
C PRO A 449 -8.02 -12.02 9.75
N GLY A 450 -7.71 -11.92 8.46
CA GLY A 450 -8.58 -11.28 7.46
C GLY A 450 -8.13 -9.90 6.96
N VAL A 451 -7.01 -9.34 7.46
CA VAL A 451 -6.40 -8.15 6.83
C VAL A 451 -5.77 -8.56 5.49
N PRO A 452 -6.21 -7.99 4.35
CA PRO A 452 -5.68 -8.37 3.05
C PRO A 452 -4.17 -8.08 2.95
N ARG A 453 -3.42 -9.03 2.38
CA ARG A 453 -2.00 -8.84 1.98
C ARG A 453 -1.06 -8.43 3.11
N LEU A 454 -1.35 -8.81 4.36
CA LEU A 454 -0.57 -8.46 5.55
C LEU A 454 0.95 -8.76 5.41
N ASP A 455 1.28 -9.88 4.76
CA ASP A 455 2.67 -10.35 4.57
C ASP A 455 3.43 -9.55 3.50
N GLU A 456 2.72 -8.85 2.61
CA GLU A 456 3.32 -8.03 1.55
C GLU A 456 3.65 -6.60 2.00
N ILE A 457 3.14 -6.18 3.18
CA ILE A 457 3.35 -4.85 3.77
C ILE A 457 4.80 -4.69 4.26
N ALA A 458 5.73 -4.45 3.35
CA ALA A 458 7.14 -4.25 3.65
C ALA A 458 7.59 -2.89 3.15
N ILE A 459 8.50 -2.25 3.89
CA ILE A 459 9.16 -1.02 3.44
C ILE A 459 10.00 -1.38 2.22
N ARG A 460 9.65 -0.81 1.07
CA ARG A 460 10.34 -1.01 -0.21
C ARG A 460 10.92 0.32 -0.72
N TRP A 461 11.62 0.24 -1.84
CA TRP A 461 12.21 1.41 -2.48
C TRP A 461 11.22 2.58 -2.73
N PRO A 462 9.93 2.38 -3.08
CA PRO A 462 9.02 3.51 -3.30
C PRO A 462 8.80 4.32 -2.02
N THR A 463 8.66 3.65 -0.88
CA THR A 463 8.58 4.30 0.44
C THR A 463 9.86 5.06 0.76
N GLY A 464 11.02 4.46 0.48
CA GLY A 464 12.32 5.12 0.63
C GLY A 464 12.43 6.38 -0.24
N ALA A 465 11.97 6.33 -1.49
CA ALA A 465 11.95 7.47 -2.40
C ALA A 465 11.03 8.59 -1.92
N VAL A 466 9.83 8.25 -1.41
CA VAL A 466 8.90 9.22 -0.82
C VAL A 466 9.52 9.88 0.41
N VAL A 467 10.13 9.11 1.32
CA VAL A 467 10.81 9.67 2.50
C VAL A 467 11.98 10.57 2.10
N LEU A 468 12.77 10.19 1.10
CA LEU A 468 13.84 11.02 0.56
C LEU A 468 13.32 12.34 -0.02
N ALA A 469 12.27 12.28 -0.84
CA ALA A 469 11.64 13.46 -1.42
C ALA A 469 11.09 14.38 -0.32
N LEU A 470 10.38 13.82 0.65
CA LEU A 470 9.79 14.53 1.77
C LEU A 470 10.86 15.19 2.66
N SER A 471 11.92 14.47 2.98
CA SER A 471 13.06 14.99 3.74
C SER A 471 13.77 16.11 2.97
N GLY A 472 13.88 15.99 1.64
CA GLY A 472 14.42 17.04 0.77
C GLY A 472 13.56 18.30 0.76
N VAL A 473 12.23 18.17 0.64
CA VAL A 473 11.29 19.29 0.72
C VAL A 473 11.37 19.97 2.09
N ILE A 474 11.38 19.19 3.18
CA ILE A 474 11.51 19.73 4.54
C ILE A 474 12.85 20.46 4.71
N ALA A 475 13.97 19.88 4.26
CA ALA A 475 15.28 20.52 4.31
C ALA A 475 15.30 21.85 3.54
N LEU A 476 14.68 21.89 2.37
CA LEU A 476 14.59 23.10 1.55
C LEU A 476 13.76 24.18 2.25
N VAL A 477 12.56 23.82 2.73
CA VAL A 477 11.68 24.76 3.46
C VAL A 477 12.39 25.32 4.69
N LEU A 478 12.98 24.46 5.52
CA LEU A 478 13.68 24.86 6.74
C LEU A 478 14.96 25.67 6.47
N GLY A 479 15.69 25.37 5.40
CA GLY A 479 16.94 26.05 5.05
C GLY A 479 16.73 27.41 4.38
N VAL A 480 15.70 27.55 3.54
CA VAL A 480 15.40 28.78 2.80
C VAL A 480 14.62 29.79 3.65
N TYR A 481 13.74 29.32 4.53
CA TYR A 481 12.84 30.17 5.29
C TYR A 481 13.55 31.22 6.19
N PRO A 482 14.57 30.87 7.00
CA PRO A 482 15.33 31.86 7.78
C PRO A 482 16.12 32.83 6.90
N PHE A 483 16.62 32.38 5.74
CA PHE A 483 17.34 33.22 4.81
C PHE A 483 16.45 34.31 4.20
N LEU A 484 15.24 33.96 3.77
CA LEU A 484 14.30 34.95 3.23
C LEU A 484 13.92 36.01 4.29
N ARG A 485 13.89 35.62 5.57
CA ARG A 485 13.55 36.52 6.68
C ARG A 485 14.70 37.45 7.09
N PHE A 486 15.94 36.95 7.14
CA PHE A 486 17.08 37.70 7.68
C PHE A 486 18.11 38.15 6.64
N GLY A 487 18.20 37.46 5.50
CA GLY A 487 19.20 37.70 4.46
C GLY A 487 19.04 39.01 3.70
N GLN A 488 17.82 39.56 3.63
CA GLN A 488 17.56 40.83 2.93
C GLN A 488 17.65 42.08 3.82
N GLY A 489 17.62 41.93 5.15
CA GLY A 489 17.52 43.05 6.11
C GLY A 489 18.85 43.53 6.73
N GLY A 490 19.96 42.85 6.46
CA GLY A 490 21.24 43.05 7.17
C GLY A 490 21.93 44.41 6.96
N PHE A 491 21.59 45.15 5.90
CA PHE A 491 22.22 46.45 5.62
C PHE A 491 21.48 47.66 6.24
N ALA A 492 20.19 47.54 6.56
CA ALA A 492 19.42 48.67 7.08
C ALA A 492 19.60 48.89 8.59
N THR A 493 19.97 47.84 9.34
CA THR A 493 20.02 47.85 10.81
C THR A 493 21.36 48.29 11.41
N LEU A 494 22.44 48.30 10.62
CA LEU A 494 23.76 48.79 11.06
C LEU A 494 23.89 50.33 11.05
N ARG A 495 22.86 51.07 10.60
CA ARG A 495 22.81 52.56 10.62
C ARG A 495 22.12 53.16 11.84
N GLY A 496 21.93 52.42 12.93
CA GLY A 496 21.45 52.99 14.19
C GLY A 496 20.01 53.51 14.16
N ARG A 497 19.19 53.11 13.18
CA ARG A 497 17.74 53.33 13.23
C ARG A 497 17.09 52.16 13.97
N ALA A 498 17.03 52.27 15.29
CA ALA A 498 15.93 51.71 16.05
C ALA A 498 14.66 52.50 15.70
N ALA A 499 14.10 52.25 14.51
CA ALA A 499 12.89 52.90 14.04
C ALA A 499 12.02 51.87 13.31
N GLY A 500 11.07 51.31 14.06
CA GLY A 500 9.94 50.56 13.54
C GLY A 500 10.25 49.09 13.24
N GLU A 501 10.26 48.24 14.27
CA GLU A 501 9.82 46.85 14.08
C GLU A 501 8.42 46.90 13.49
N SER A 502 8.30 46.65 12.18
CA SER A 502 7.03 46.77 11.48
C SER A 502 6.02 45.81 12.09
N LEU A 503 4.84 46.33 12.43
CA LEU A 503 3.69 45.54 12.94
C LEU A 503 3.37 44.33 12.04
N GLY A 504 3.76 44.34 10.76
CA GLY A 504 3.62 43.22 9.81
C GLY A 504 4.60 42.04 10.02
N GLN A 505 5.71 42.22 10.76
CA GLN A 505 6.66 41.15 11.05
C GLN A 505 6.26 40.28 12.24
N ARG A 506 5.47 40.81 13.20
CA ARG A 506 4.88 40.04 14.31
C ARG A 506 3.64 39.22 13.88
N THR A 507 2.88 39.68 12.88
CA THR A 507 1.58 39.07 12.51
C THR A 507 1.70 37.74 11.75
N ILE A 508 2.70 37.56 10.87
CA ILE A 508 2.83 36.31 10.10
C ILE A 508 3.29 35.13 10.98
N GLY A 509 4.19 35.38 11.94
CA GLY A 509 4.60 34.37 12.93
C GLY A 509 3.46 34.02 13.90
N GLY A 510 2.74 35.03 14.39
CA GLY A 510 1.57 34.84 15.24
C GLY A 510 0.44 34.06 14.56
N GLY A 511 0.12 34.37 13.31
CA GLY A 511 -0.92 33.66 12.54
C GLY A 511 -0.59 32.18 12.31
N LEU A 512 0.66 31.85 12.00
CA LEU A 512 1.11 30.46 11.84
C LEU A 512 1.01 29.70 13.17
N VAL A 513 1.42 30.31 14.28
CA VAL A 513 1.32 29.71 15.61
C VAL A 513 -0.15 29.50 16.00
N ILE A 514 -1.03 30.49 15.78
CA ILE A 514 -2.47 30.36 16.04
C ILE A 514 -3.08 29.22 15.22
N ALA A 515 -2.80 29.16 13.91
CA ALA A 515 -3.29 28.09 13.04
C ALA A 515 -2.78 26.72 13.50
N GLN A 516 -1.51 26.64 13.91
CA GLN A 516 -0.92 25.40 14.41
C GLN A 516 -1.55 24.96 15.74
N VAL A 517 -1.76 25.88 16.68
CA VAL A 517 -2.41 25.60 17.97
C VAL A 517 -3.86 25.17 17.74
N ALA A 518 -4.60 25.86 16.87
CA ALA A 518 -5.96 25.47 16.50
C ALA A 518 -6.01 24.06 15.90
N LEU A 519 -5.13 23.77 14.95
CA LEU A 519 -5.04 22.44 14.31
C LEU A 519 -4.63 21.35 15.30
N ALA A 520 -3.71 21.64 16.23
CA ALA A 520 -3.33 20.75 17.31
C ALA A 520 -4.52 20.43 18.21
N LEU A 521 -5.31 21.44 18.59
CA LEU A 521 -6.50 21.27 19.40
C LEU A 521 -7.57 20.43 18.67
N VAL A 522 -7.77 20.65 17.37
CA VAL A 522 -8.69 19.84 16.56
C VAL A 522 -8.24 18.37 16.50
N LEU A 523 -6.97 18.12 16.19
CA LEU A 523 -6.42 16.76 16.14
C LEU A 523 -6.44 16.06 17.50
N LEU A 524 -6.11 16.78 18.57
CA LEU A 524 -6.15 16.26 19.93
C LEU A 524 -7.58 15.92 20.34
N SER A 525 -8.53 16.83 20.09
CA SER A 525 -9.95 16.61 20.39
C SER A 525 -10.51 15.42 19.61
N GLY A 526 -10.19 15.33 18.31
CA GLY A 526 -10.57 14.20 17.48
C GLY A 526 -9.96 12.88 17.94
N SER A 527 -8.68 12.89 18.34
CA SER A 527 -8.00 11.70 18.89
C SER A 527 -8.62 11.23 20.20
N VAL A 528 -8.93 12.16 21.10
CA VAL A 528 -9.61 11.87 22.38
C VAL A 528 -11.02 11.33 22.12
N LEU A 529 -11.76 11.91 21.18
CA LEU A 529 -13.09 11.44 20.81
C LEU A 529 -13.03 10.03 20.21
N LEU A 530 -12.09 9.76 19.29
CA LEU A 530 -11.89 8.43 18.72
C LEU A 530 -11.53 7.40 19.79
N LEU A 531 -10.62 7.75 20.72
CA LEU A 531 -10.27 6.89 21.84
C LEU A 531 -11.49 6.63 22.74
N ARG A 532 -12.30 7.65 23.01
CA ARG A 532 -13.55 7.53 23.77
C ARG A 532 -14.57 6.66 23.04
N THR A 533 -14.72 6.80 21.73
CA THR A 533 -15.60 5.97 20.91
C THR A 533 -15.12 4.52 20.90
N PHE A 534 -13.81 4.28 20.76
CA PHE A 534 -13.23 2.95 20.85
C PHE A 534 -13.43 2.33 22.23
N GLN A 535 -13.23 3.09 23.30
CA GLN A 535 -13.52 2.65 24.67
C GLN A 535 -15.01 2.35 24.86
N ALA A 536 -15.90 3.19 24.34
CA ALA A 536 -17.34 2.98 24.39
C ALA A 536 -17.72 1.71 23.62
N LEU A 537 -17.18 1.49 22.42
CA LEU A 537 -17.39 0.26 21.65
C LEU A 537 -16.88 -0.99 22.38
N ARG A 538 -15.73 -0.90 23.07
CA ARG A 538 -15.22 -2.00 23.90
C ARG A 538 -16.02 -2.24 25.18
N ALA A 539 -16.75 -1.23 25.64
CA ALA A 539 -17.60 -1.31 26.83
C ALA A 539 -19.07 -1.65 26.50
N VAL A 540 -19.41 -1.80 25.21
CA VAL A 540 -20.70 -2.34 24.81
C VAL A 540 -20.79 -3.75 25.38
N ASP A 541 -21.77 -3.94 26.27
CA ASP A 541 -22.10 -5.26 26.80
C ASP A 541 -22.54 -6.15 25.64
N PRO A 542 -21.78 -7.22 25.30
CA PRO A 542 -22.13 -8.10 24.21
C PRO A 542 -23.30 -9.05 24.57
N GLY A 543 -23.82 -8.98 25.80
CA GLY A 543 -24.88 -9.84 26.30
C GLY A 543 -24.41 -11.19 26.85
N PHE A 544 -23.09 -11.36 27.02
CA PHE A 544 -22.43 -12.55 27.57
C PHE A 544 -21.11 -12.16 28.26
N GLU A 545 -20.59 -13.02 29.14
CA GLU A 545 -19.33 -12.83 29.86
C GLU A 545 -18.15 -13.51 29.14
N PRO A 546 -17.25 -12.77 28.48
CA PRO A 546 -16.08 -13.36 27.82
C PRO A 546 -14.91 -13.65 28.78
N ALA A 547 -14.93 -13.09 29.99
CA ALA A 547 -13.83 -13.21 30.93
C ALA A 547 -13.77 -14.63 31.54
N GLY A 548 -12.59 -15.24 31.55
CA GLY A 548 -12.41 -16.59 32.11
C GLY A 548 -12.87 -17.74 31.20
N VAL A 549 -13.32 -17.45 29.98
CA VAL A 549 -13.74 -18.45 29.00
C VAL A 549 -12.60 -18.77 28.03
N LEU A 550 -12.21 -20.05 27.97
CA LEU A 550 -11.26 -20.55 26.97
C LEU A 550 -12.05 -21.20 25.82
N VAL A 551 -11.78 -20.75 24.59
CA VAL A 551 -12.38 -21.34 23.38
C VAL A 551 -11.36 -22.25 22.71
N ALA A 552 -11.78 -23.48 22.42
CA ALA A 552 -11.00 -24.46 21.67
C ALA A 552 -11.81 -25.00 20.50
N ASP A 553 -11.20 -25.02 19.32
CA ASP A 553 -11.80 -25.60 18.11
C ASP A 553 -11.26 -27.01 17.88
N PHE A 554 -12.13 -27.96 17.55
CA PHE A 554 -11.76 -29.29 17.07
C PHE A 554 -12.49 -29.61 15.77
N SER A 555 -11.99 -30.61 15.05
CA SER A 555 -12.62 -31.15 13.85
C SER A 555 -12.77 -32.65 14.04
N LEU A 556 -13.95 -33.18 13.72
CA LEU A 556 -14.22 -34.61 13.72
C LEU A 556 -14.20 -35.11 12.27
N PRO A 557 -13.14 -35.82 11.84
CA PRO A 557 -13.08 -36.29 10.48
C PRO A 557 -14.13 -37.37 10.21
N ALA A 558 -14.87 -37.21 9.12
CA ALA A 558 -15.95 -38.12 8.72
C ALA A 558 -15.55 -39.62 8.69
N PRO A 559 -14.33 -40.03 8.28
CA PRO A 559 -13.95 -41.45 8.30
C PRO A 559 -13.97 -42.09 9.70
N PHE A 560 -13.63 -41.33 10.74
CA PHE A 560 -13.59 -41.83 12.12
C PHE A 560 -14.92 -41.62 12.86
N TYR A 561 -15.72 -40.65 12.38
CA TYR A 561 -17.01 -40.27 12.95
C TYR A 561 -18.08 -40.25 11.85
N PRO A 562 -18.41 -41.42 11.26
CA PRO A 562 -19.30 -41.49 10.09
C PRO A 562 -20.78 -41.27 10.45
N ASP A 563 -21.14 -41.46 11.71
CA ASP A 563 -22.50 -41.45 12.20
C ASP A 563 -22.69 -40.46 13.37
N ALA A 564 -23.90 -39.93 13.49
CA ALA A 564 -24.24 -38.94 14.50
C ALA A 564 -24.11 -39.48 15.94
N GLU A 565 -24.26 -40.79 16.11
CA GLU A 565 -24.15 -41.43 17.42
C GLU A 565 -22.70 -41.41 17.92
N ARG A 566 -21.73 -41.78 17.07
CA ARG A 566 -20.31 -41.73 17.41
C ARG A 566 -19.82 -40.29 17.65
N VAL A 567 -20.35 -39.31 16.91
CA VAL A 567 -20.10 -37.89 17.17
C VAL A 567 -20.60 -37.48 18.56
N ARG A 568 -21.84 -37.85 18.92
CA ARG A 568 -22.39 -37.56 20.25
C ARG A 568 -21.58 -38.21 21.36
N GLN A 569 -21.24 -39.49 21.24
CA GLN A 569 -20.44 -40.22 22.23
C GLN A 569 -19.05 -39.60 22.45
N PHE A 570 -18.44 -39.05 21.39
CA PHE A 570 -17.20 -38.29 21.54
C PHE A 570 -17.43 -36.97 22.27
N GLN A 571 -18.45 -36.21 21.86
CA GLN A 571 -18.78 -34.92 22.47
C GLN A 571 -19.10 -35.04 23.97
N GLN A 572 -19.85 -36.08 24.36
CA GLN A 572 -20.17 -36.38 25.76
C GLN A 572 -18.91 -36.68 26.57
N ARG A 573 -18.07 -37.63 26.11
CA ARG A 573 -16.81 -37.96 26.78
C ARG A 573 -15.87 -36.77 26.89
N LEU A 574 -15.76 -35.98 25.82
CA LEU A 574 -14.93 -34.76 25.82
C LEU A 574 -15.41 -33.78 26.89
N LEU A 575 -16.72 -33.53 26.99
CA LEU A 575 -17.27 -32.64 28.00
C LEU A 575 -17.05 -33.18 29.42
N GLU A 576 -17.23 -34.49 29.64
CA GLU A 576 -16.98 -35.13 30.93
C GLU A 576 -15.51 -35.01 31.36
N GLU A 577 -14.58 -35.33 30.47
CA GLU A 577 -13.14 -35.23 30.75
C GLU A 577 -12.71 -33.78 31.04
N VAL A 578 -13.18 -32.83 30.23
CA VAL A 578 -12.83 -31.40 30.43
C VAL A 578 -13.43 -30.86 31.72
N ARG A 579 -14.67 -31.23 32.06
CA ARG A 579 -15.30 -30.86 33.35
C ARG A 579 -14.55 -31.47 34.55
N GLY A 580 -13.89 -32.61 34.37
CA GLY A 580 -13.07 -33.26 35.39
C GLY A 580 -11.70 -32.60 35.63
N LEU A 581 -11.27 -31.66 34.77
CA LEU A 581 -9.97 -31.01 34.91
C LEU A 581 -9.94 -30.00 36.09
N PRO A 582 -8.86 -29.96 36.88
CA PRO A 582 -8.72 -28.99 37.96
C PRO A 582 -8.79 -27.55 37.43
N GLY A 583 -9.66 -26.72 38.03
CA GLY A 583 -9.82 -25.30 37.67
C GLY A 583 -10.85 -25.03 36.57
N VAL A 584 -11.43 -26.05 35.94
CA VAL A 584 -12.57 -25.90 35.02
C VAL A 584 -13.86 -25.78 35.82
N GLN A 585 -14.59 -24.67 35.65
CA GLN A 585 -15.89 -24.45 36.31
C GLN A 585 -17.07 -25.05 35.53
N GLY A 586 -16.91 -25.20 34.21
CA GLY A 586 -17.91 -25.77 33.32
C GLY A 586 -17.36 -25.92 31.90
N ALA A 587 -17.99 -26.78 31.11
CA ALA A 587 -17.69 -26.95 29.69
C ALA A 587 -18.98 -27.14 28.90
N ALA A 588 -19.04 -26.50 27.73
CA ALA A 588 -20.11 -26.62 26.76
C ALA A 588 -19.54 -26.59 25.34
N LEU A 589 -20.30 -27.12 24.40
CA LEU A 589 -20.06 -27.06 22.98
C LEU A 589 -20.99 -26.02 22.37
N GLY A 590 -20.46 -25.22 21.46
CA GLY A 590 -21.21 -24.21 20.74
C GLY A 590 -20.26 -23.33 19.95
N PRO A 591 -20.77 -22.63 18.92
CA PRO A 591 -19.97 -21.61 18.25
C PRO A 591 -19.79 -20.40 19.16
N SER A 592 -18.94 -19.46 18.75
CA SER A 592 -18.84 -18.15 19.42
C SER A 592 -20.20 -17.43 19.38
N PRO A 593 -20.64 -16.75 20.46
CA PRO A 593 -21.86 -15.94 20.46
C PRO A 593 -21.85 -14.79 19.44
N LEU A 594 -20.65 -14.35 19.04
CA LEU A 594 -20.46 -13.32 18.01
C LEU A 594 -20.44 -13.90 16.59
N GLY A 595 -20.47 -15.22 16.47
CA GLY A 595 -20.58 -15.93 15.19
C GLY A 595 -21.98 -15.79 14.61
N HIS A 596 -22.07 -15.57 13.30
CA HIS A 596 -23.35 -15.58 12.63
C HIS A 596 -23.73 -17.04 12.35
N GLY A 597 -24.86 -17.48 12.89
CA GLY A 597 -25.48 -18.74 12.50
C GLY A 597 -25.87 -18.68 11.02
N GLY A 598 -25.74 -19.81 10.32
CA GLY A 598 -26.21 -19.92 8.95
C GLY A 598 -27.72 -19.70 8.88
N CYS A 599 -28.18 -19.12 7.78
CA CYS A 599 -29.60 -19.07 7.44
C CYS A 599 -30.13 -20.49 7.25
N ASN A 600 -31.05 -20.94 8.10
CA ASN A 600 -31.75 -22.21 7.92
C ASN A 600 -33.25 -21.94 7.87
N GLY A 601 -33.93 -22.57 6.91
CA GLY A 601 -35.37 -22.57 6.87
C GLY A 601 -35.92 -23.42 8.01
N MET A 602 -36.66 -22.81 8.96
CA MET A 602 -37.38 -23.57 9.98
C MET A 602 -38.89 -23.42 9.83
N TYR A 603 -39.60 -24.52 10.02
CA TYR A 603 -41.06 -24.55 10.12
C TYR A 603 -41.45 -25.27 11.42
N VAL A 604 -42.63 -24.94 11.92
CA VAL A 604 -43.18 -25.63 13.09
C VAL A 604 -43.62 -27.03 12.67
N GLN A 605 -43.25 -28.05 13.45
CA GLN A 605 -43.70 -29.42 13.19
C GLN A 605 -45.24 -29.48 13.14
N GLY A 606 -45.78 -30.02 12.05
CA GLY A 606 -47.23 -30.06 11.79
C GLY A 606 -47.79 -28.86 11.02
N MET A 607 -46.98 -27.83 10.74
CA MET A 607 -47.35 -26.75 9.82
C MET A 607 -47.13 -27.21 8.38
N VAL A 608 -48.18 -27.26 7.58
CA VAL A 608 -48.09 -27.43 6.12
C VAL A 608 -47.92 -26.05 5.50
N LEU A 609 -46.77 -25.80 4.91
CA LEU A 609 -46.56 -24.59 4.13
C LEU A 609 -47.37 -24.70 2.82
N PRO A 610 -48.08 -23.64 2.41
CA PRO A 610 -48.71 -23.58 1.09
C PRO A 610 -47.70 -23.87 -0.02
N GLU A 611 -48.17 -24.47 -1.12
CA GLU A 611 -47.31 -24.78 -2.26
C GLU A 611 -46.59 -23.52 -2.76
N GLY A 612 -45.26 -23.56 -2.82
CA GLY A 612 -44.42 -22.43 -3.20
C GLY A 612 -44.00 -21.48 -2.06
N GLN A 613 -44.42 -21.73 -0.81
CA GLN A 613 -43.90 -21.00 0.36
C GLN A 613 -42.75 -21.76 1.02
N PHE A 614 -41.66 -21.04 1.29
CA PHE A 614 -40.52 -21.57 2.03
C PHE A 614 -40.54 -21.06 3.48
N PRO A 615 -40.03 -21.87 4.42
CA PRO A 615 -39.89 -21.43 5.81
C PRO A 615 -39.02 -20.17 5.90
N PRO A 616 -39.34 -19.25 6.83
CA PRO A 616 -38.52 -18.06 7.05
C PRO A 616 -37.08 -18.46 7.37
N CYS A 617 -36.15 -17.66 6.86
CA CYS A 617 -34.74 -17.77 7.18
C CYS A 617 -34.53 -17.44 8.66
N ILE A 618 -34.13 -18.43 9.46
CA ILE A 618 -33.82 -18.25 10.87
C ILE A 618 -32.36 -18.63 11.09
N PRO A 619 -31.54 -17.75 11.70
CA PRO A 619 -30.19 -18.11 12.12
C PRO A 619 -30.28 -19.21 13.17
N VAL A 620 -29.74 -20.39 12.84
CA VAL A 620 -29.71 -21.53 13.78
C VAL A 620 -28.30 -21.71 14.30
N VAL A 621 -28.21 -21.91 15.61
CA VAL A 621 -26.97 -22.11 16.34
C VAL A 621 -27.12 -23.37 17.18
N PHE A 622 -26.21 -24.32 17.00
CA PHE A 622 -26.21 -25.57 17.77
C PHE A 622 -25.33 -25.40 19.00
N VAL A 623 -25.89 -25.71 20.17
CA VAL A 623 -25.23 -25.52 21.47
C VAL A 623 -25.60 -26.66 22.40
N SER A 624 -24.68 -27.07 23.27
CA SER A 624 -24.93 -28.08 24.29
C SER A 624 -25.62 -27.49 25.52
N PRO A 625 -26.21 -28.32 26.38
CA PRO A 625 -26.58 -27.93 27.74
C PRO A 625 -25.40 -27.25 28.47
N GLY A 626 -25.72 -26.25 29.29
CA GLY A 626 -24.73 -25.46 30.05
C GLY A 626 -24.12 -24.26 29.31
N TYR A 627 -24.40 -24.09 28.01
CA TYR A 627 -23.79 -23.04 27.19
C TYR A 627 -24.13 -21.61 27.68
N TRP A 628 -25.39 -21.36 28.07
CA TRP A 628 -25.81 -20.04 28.55
C TRP A 628 -25.21 -19.73 29.92
N GLU A 629 -25.16 -20.72 30.80
CA GLU A 629 -24.67 -20.62 32.16
C GLU A 629 -23.17 -20.30 32.18
N ILE A 630 -22.39 -20.98 31.34
CA ILE A 630 -20.93 -20.76 31.22
C ILE A 630 -20.62 -19.37 30.66
N LEU A 631 -21.43 -18.90 29.71
CA LEU A 631 -21.25 -17.59 29.09
C LEU A 631 -22.01 -16.47 29.82
N GLY A 632 -22.68 -16.74 30.94
CA GLY A 632 -23.46 -15.75 31.67
C GLY A 632 -24.57 -15.08 30.84
N ILE A 633 -25.09 -15.75 29.80
CA ILE A 633 -26.09 -15.18 28.91
C ILE A 633 -27.42 -15.07 29.66
N ARG A 634 -27.95 -13.84 29.76
CA ARG A 634 -29.22 -13.59 30.45
C ARG A 634 -30.40 -14.18 29.70
N ARG A 635 -31.08 -15.15 30.33
CA ARG A 635 -32.36 -15.69 29.85
C ARG A 635 -33.49 -14.67 30.03
N VAL A 636 -34.21 -14.38 28.94
CA VAL A 636 -35.38 -13.47 28.96
C VAL A 636 -36.69 -14.23 29.21
N ALA A 637 -36.87 -15.39 28.58
CA ALA A 637 -38.04 -16.25 28.73
C ALA A 637 -37.68 -17.72 28.42
N GLY A 638 -38.54 -18.66 28.85
CA GLY A 638 -38.38 -20.11 28.57
C GLY A 638 -37.41 -20.85 29.49
N ARG A 639 -36.99 -22.04 29.06
CA ARG A 639 -35.96 -22.89 29.71
C ARG A 639 -34.77 -23.08 28.76
N THR A 640 -33.59 -23.37 29.32
CA THR A 640 -32.41 -23.77 28.54
C THR A 640 -32.52 -25.24 28.11
N PHE A 641 -31.60 -25.69 27.24
CA PHE A 641 -31.53 -27.10 26.84
C PHE A 641 -30.99 -27.95 27.98
N GLU A 642 -31.66 -29.08 28.23
CA GLU A 642 -31.30 -30.09 29.21
C GLU A 642 -30.77 -31.35 28.50
N GLU A 643 -30.08 -32.23 29.23
CA GLU A 643 -29.58 -33.49 28.66
C GLU A 643 -30.71 -34.37 28.11
N ALA A 644 -31.91 -34.30 28.69
CA ALA A 644 -33.09 -35.00 28.20
C ALA A 644 -33.54 -34.53 26.81
N ASP A 645 -33.28 -33.27 26.43
CA ASP A 645 -33.66 -32.73 25.12
C ASP A 645 -32.77 -33.28 23.98
N LEU A 646 -31.61 -33.86 24.31
CA LEU A 646 -30.72 -34.51 23.34
C LEU A 646 -31.28 -35.86 22.86
N HIS A 647 -32.23 -36.42 23.60
CA HIS A 647 -32.88 -37.69 23.32
C HIS A 647 -34.40 -37.49 23.30
N PRO A 648 -34.97 -36.88 22.24
CA PRO A 648 -36.43 -36.84 22.12
C PRO A 648 -36.93 -38.28 22.09
N SER A 649 -37.65 -38.68 23.14
CA SER A 649 -38.47 -39.88 23.13
C SER A 649 -39.42 -39.75 21.94
N SER A 650 -39.27 -40.67 20.98
CA SER A 650 -40.02 -40.79 19.72
C SER A 650 -41.47 -40.37 19.76
#